data_AF-A0AA39MD79-F1
#
_entry.id   AF-A0AA39MD79-F1
#
_cell.length_a   1.000
_cell.length_b   1.000
_cell.length_c   1.000
_cell.angle_alpha   90.00
_cell.angle_beta   90.00
_cell.angle_gamma   90.00
#
_symmetry.space_group_name_H-M   'P 1'
#
loop_
_entity.id
_entity.type
_entity.pdbx_description
1 polymer ?
#
loop_
_entity_poly.entity_id
_entity_poly.type
_entity_poly.pdbx_seq_one_letter_code
_entity_poly.pdbx_strand_id
1 'polypeptide(L)'
;MLFSGGRAPRREEKKDKRVEKDETLKIQESTFMRWANFLFEDDPVKEVKDLVDPKFLTYVTHLITGTTIPTTNNRPTDISVAISTLFPDEDEKAHQLSLSELVEGVPKTVLALTWQIMHAFWRKFAPEGARDRKLAEAIKEWCLEATAEYEEVGINDFTSSWRDGYAFNALIHSFDHTLVDMDAIREMRGDERLDNAFQIAFTKFQVPKLLHAKDLHSEHLDLKSVVCYLMTLYLTLVGQSSQTTSKSTVSTTTSVQSLPTTSAATTVVSPAPQPPPPHPAQQIVEQHSVDMAPPASPTQPSSYDTEQRSRKSSSSSQKSGKGGKKRKSEEQVREYEQCLEQVLTWLLEAEEELGMMGTVNENEVETVKQQFKQHEQFMLSLTHSQDSVGRVLHRGQQLSQKVDEDLCQSIIGQLLIVNQRWEAVRALAMQRQNLLQHHLNRLQHQQLDTISSWLIEMEKTMATNSTISDNADEVAKQIDEHAALQEKIDAQQNSIQKLSTFVAVVDECEQTSEREYEDLEKLLQMVGQRWMTICEWAETRAKQLDGLVELLKEYDDTHEHLNRWLSEREEDLTLLRSAKHLETDEEIIQQMGIMHRIEALLEKEHNQFVRLSQISTTLYDRYQTTNGLAATRVKQALETVTQRWDNIVTRLEEYSQMLVRTGKADVTDLERPESTTDEEHEHRLPHVQFAEPSIVASTDEEGEHEEDALRTFAKNVQELEAEIDPLYVWTNSFVVSEKPEDMRKMIQVCQKRLREIKAEEVRVNALQLELEDLHELGLDAQKLGSANDAFDRFMKKWSRIVTKISESLNSLSKKNEEIEENMDIAQKIGEWLHSAEGVIGELEKISRQEREKRLAAMREQLAVQQRNIEFLRRNHHDSNQLAELEAQMREVVERMDSLKNEQRKLSHENFVKKSESDLLKTEAAVGDVEGLKADLDTCERLLKQLEERRQIAGDDLVVQNELADLEAAVAYKQDVVADAIQKTQKVNQKMEDAFGAAEELRKALEELKRESGELPELQERFKELRDRVTEQSQVKNDAVGHLDDVCAQLAKSKNPRRDELVEETRRKTTELERQWREMEVELDDHLSCLKKEQRKRIEAALRQQTSLVDELREGLKASEAAADAEELSEHLDNLERLIDGLSSEGVDSELDSLTMEESFMRDSVERLRTDRGVAVDRAKERVARLHDAIAQCEQFEQQLCNCQSWCNHMHHILNLRISADIHALDVPHEYKEAYVAGSLLEQMVIDFNFNWNMLPISLTSFASNSSSSSSP
;
A
#
# COMPACT_ATOMS: atom_id res chain seq x y z
N MET A 1 22.48 77.73 -36.16
CA MET A 1 23.90 77.28 -36.22
C MET A 1 24.23 76.62 -34.88
N LEU A 2 24.96 75.49 -34.86
CA LEU A 2 25.82 74.97 -33.77
C LEU A 2 25.24 74.89 -32.32
N PHE A 3 25.41 73.81 -31.54
CA PHE A 3 26.16 72.55 -31.70
C PHE A 3 25.44 71.41 -30.96
N SER A 4 25.79 70.16 -31.27
CA SER A 4 25.30 68.93 -30.62
C SER A 4 25.90 68.69 -29.22
N GLY A 5 25.12 68.11 -28.31
CA GLY A 5 25.61 67.59 -27.03
C GLY A 5 24.80 66.38 -26.54
N GLY A 6 25.28 65.17 -26.81
CA GLY A 6 24.65 63.94 -26.32
C GLY A 6 24.91 63.72 -24.83
N ARG A 7 23.87 63.47 -24.03
CA ARG A 7 24.03 62.98 -22.65
C ARG A 7 24.16 61.46 -22.65
N ALA A 8 25.20 60.95 -22.00
CA ALA A 8 25.25 59.55 -21.59
C ALA A 8 24.22 59.29 -20.47
N PRO A 9 23.64 58.08 -20.37
CA PRO A 9 22.76 57.71 -19.25
C PRO A 9 23.52 57.76 -17.92
N ARG A 10 22.81 58.02 -16.82
CA ARG A 10 23.42 58.30 -15.52
C ARG A 10 24.05 57.04 -14.92
N ARG A 11 25.00 57.27 -14.01
CA ARG A 11 25.78 56.21 -13.35
C ARG A 11 24.93 55.47 -12.30
N GLU A 12 23.88 56.10 -11.78
CA GLU A 12 22.86 55.47 -10.91
C GLU A 12 21.95 54.51 -11.69
N GLU A 13 21.34 54.93 -12.80
CA GLU A 13 20.50 54.05 -13.65
C GLU A 13 21.21 52.75 -14.08
N LYS A 14 22.54 52.77 -14.22
CA LYS A 14 23.38 51.60 -14.53
C LYS A 14 23.81 50.77 -13.32
N LYS A 15 23.57 51.26 -12.11
CA LYS A 15 23.79 50.56 -10.84
C LYS A 15 22.49 49.92 -10.38
N ASP A 16 21.38 50.62 -10.50
CA ASP A 16 20.05 50.13 -10.13
C ASP A 16 19.64 48.98 -11.07
N LYS A 17 19.78 49.16 -12.40
CA LYS A 17 19.65 48.09 -13.42
C LYS A 17 20.70 46.98 -13.36
N ARG A 18 21.56 47.01 -12.36
CA ARG A 18 22.49 45.93 -12.03
C ARG A 18 22.04 45.18 -10.78
N VAL A 19 21.59 45.88 -9.74
CA VAL A 19 20.95 45.28 -8.55
C VAL A 19 19.67 44.53 -8.94
N GLU A 20 18.76 45.19 -9.68
CA GLU A 20 17.53 44.62 -10.27
C GLU A 20 17.81 43.28 -10.99
N LYS A 21 18.92 43.25 -11.75
CA LYS A 21 19.35 42.10 -12.55
C LYS A 21 20.05 41.02 -11.74
N ASP A 22 20.85 41.40 -10.76
CA ASP A 22 21.53 40.47 -9.85
C ASP A 22 20.50 39.81 -8.89
N GLU A 23 19.34 40.42 -8.64
CA GLU A 23 18.24 39.80 -7.88
C GLU A 23 17.33 38.92 -8.73
N THR A 24 17.05 39.32 -9.97
CA THR A 24 16.40 38.43 -10.98
C THR A 24 17.17 37.11 -11.11
N LEU A 25 18.52 37.15 -11.09
CA LEU A 25 19.36 35.96 -11.19
C LEU A 25 19.25 35.06 -9.95
N LYS A 26 19.26 35.60 -8.72
CA LYS A 26 19.21 34.79 -7.48
C LYS A 26 17.98 33.88 -7.37
N ILE A 27 16.81 34.34 -7.84
CA ILE A 27 15.58 33.54 -7.85
C ILE A 27 15.74 32.35 -8.81
N GLN A 28 16.23 32.60 -10.02
CA GLN A 28 16.52 31.59 -11.03
C GLN A 28 17.60 30.59 -10.57
N GLU A 29 18.62 31.07 -9.87
CA GLU A 29 19.66 30.23 -9.24
C GLU A 29 19.05 29.30 -8.19
N SER A 30 18.24 29.80 -7.25
CA SER A 30 17.62 28.95 -6.22
C SER A 30 16.65 27.94 -6.84
N THR A 31 15.81 28.36 -7.79
CA THR A 31 14.82 27.50 -8.44
C THR A 31 15.48 26.39 -9.25
N PHE A 32 16.51 26.71 -10.04
CA PHE A 32 17.20 25.72 -10.88
C PHE A 32 18.08 24.75 -10.06
N MET A 33 18.71 25.21 -8.96
CA MET A 33 19.45 24.32 -8.06
C MET A 33 18.51 23.34 -7.33
N ARG A 34 17.32 23.78 -6.91
CA ARG A 34 16.30 22.87 -6.34
C ARG A 34 15.78 21.86 -7.35
N TRP A 35 15.53 22.30 -8.59
CA TRP A 35 15.10 21.40 -9.68
C TRP A 35 16.17 20.34 -9.99
N ALA A 36 17.45 20.75 -10.02
CA ALA A 36 18.57 19.83 -10.16
C ALA A 36 18.67 18.83 -8.99
N ASN A 37 18.50 19.28 -7.75
CA ASN A 37 18.53 18.42 -6.56
C ASN A 37 17.33 17.46 -6.48
N PHE A 38 16.18 17.80 -7.06
CA PHE A 38 15.05 16.88 -7.22
C PHE A 38 15.30 15.79 -8.28
N LEU A 39 16.15 16.07 -9.27
CA LEU A 39 16.57 15.05 -10.25
C LEU A 39 17.78 14.22 -9.78
N PHE A 40 18.57 14.70 -8.81
CA PHE A 40 19.87 14.13 -8.48
C PHE A 40 20.10 14.13 -6.95
N GLU A 41 19.57 13.10 -6.29
CA GLU A 41 19.58 12.98 -4.82
C GLU A 41 20.96 12.57 -4.23
N ASP A 42 21.80 11.87 -5.00
CA ASP A 42 23.06 11.25 -4.52
C ASP A 42 24.16 12.23 -4.07
N ASP A 43 24.26 13.41 -4.71
CA ASP A 43 25.24 14.44 -4.34
C ASP A 43 24.70 15.85 -4.64
N PRO A 44 24.09 16.53 -3.65
CA PRO A 44 23.31 17.73 -3.92
C PRO A 44 24.17 18.93 -4.32
N VAL A 45 23.72 19.59 -5.38
CA VAL A 45 24.12 20.90 -5.92
C VAL A 45 23.98 21.94 -4.81
N LYS A 46 25.09 22.58 -4.44
CA LYS A 46 25.16 23.60 -3.37
C LYS A 46 25.42 24.99 -3.91
N GLU A 47 26.13 25.08 -5.03
CA GLU A 47 26.42 26.31 -5.76
C GLU A 47 26.06 26.16 -7.25
N VAL A 48 25.77 27.29 -7.90
CA VAL A 48 25.36 27.33 -9.33
C VAL A 48 26.38 26.65 -10.24
N LYS A 49 27.68 26.74 -9.92
CA LYS A 49 28.78 26.10 -10.66
C LYS A 49 28.71 24.56 -10.68
N ASP A 50 27.98 23.94 -9.75
CA ASP A 50 27.86 22.49 -9.62
C ASP A 50 26.88 21.94 -10.67
N LEU A 51 25.96 22.78 -11.19
CA LEU A 51 25.09 22.49 -12.35
C LEU A 51 25.85 22.25 -13.67
N VAL A 52 27.17 22.48 -13.67
CA VAL A 52 28.09 22.15 -14.78
C VAL A 52 29.27 21.30 -14.31
N ASP A 53 29.09 20.58 -13.20
CA ASP A 53 30.05 19.55 -12.80
C ASP A 53 29.92 18.30 -13.69
N PRO A 54 31.03 17.66 -14.09
CA PRO A 54 30.99 16.40 -14.84
C PRO A 54 30.10 15.31 -14.22
N LYS A 55 29.94 15.24 -12.89
CA LYS A 55 28.98 14.32 -12.25
C LYS A 55 27.55 14.58 -12.73
N PHE A 56 27.05 15.79 -12.46
CA PHE A 56 25.67 16.18 -12.75
C PHE A 56 25.39 16.16 -14.26
N LEU A 57 26.34 16.66 -15.08
CA LEU A 57 26.20 16.61 -16.53
C LEU A 57 26.18 15.18 -17.08
N THR A 58 26.99 14.26 -16.53
CA THR A 58 26.96 12.84 -16.94
C THR A 58 25.64 12.19 -16.55
N TYR A 59 25.15 12.44 -15.32
CA TYR A 59 23.85 11.93 -14.85
C TYR A 59 22.69 12.42 -15.73
N VAL A 60 22.56 13.73 -15.93
CA VAL A 60 21.44 14.30 -16.71
C VAL A 60 21.55 13.96 -18.19
N THR A 61 22.76 13.83 -18.75
CA THR A 61 22.92 13.31 -20.12
C THR A 61 22.45 11.87 -20.22
N HIS A 62 22.83 11.00 -19.29
CA HIS A 62 22.33 9.62 -19.27
C HIS A 62 20.81 9.55 -19.10
N LEU A 63 20.23 10.36 -18.22
CA LEU A 63 18.77 10.44 -18.00
C LEU A 63 18.00 10.86 -19.27
N ILE A 64 18.51 11.84 -20.02
CA ILE A 64 17.83 12.36 -21.22
C ILE A 64 18.10 11.48 -22.46
N THR A 65 19.35 11.08 -22.71
CA THR A 65 19.74 10.39 -23.96
C THR A 65 19.81 8.87 -23.84
N GLY A 66 19.94 8.34 -22.63
CA GLY A 66 20.28 6.93 -22.35
C GLY A 66 21.77 6.60 -22.46
N THR A 67 22.62 7.51 -22.95
CA THR A 67 24.05 7.23 -23.19
C THR A 67 24.92 7.58 -22.00
N THR A 68 25.86 6.72 -21.63
CA THR A 68 26.84 6.98 -20.56
C THR A 68 28.10 7.64 -21.13
N ILE A 69 28.44 8.83 -20.64
CA ILE A 69 29.67 9.54 -21.01
C ILE A 69 30.82 9.09 -20.08
N PRO A 70 31.97 8.65 -20.61
CA PRO A 70 33.15 8.39 -19.80
C PRO A 70 33.79 9.73 -19.38
N THR A 71 33.78 10.04 -18.08
CA THR A 71 34.44 11.24 -17.54
C THR A 71 35.95 11.19 -17.77
N THR A 72 36.46 12.14 -18.53
CA THR A 72 37.90 12.40 -18.63
C THR A 72 38.29 13.32 -17.48
N ASN A 73 39.51 13.20 -16.91
CA ASN A 73 39.92 14.09 -15.80
C ASN A 73 40.28 15.52 -16.27
N ASN A 74 39.50 16.08 -17.19
CA ASN A 74 39.68 17.36 -17.85
C ASN A 74 38.30 18.01 -18.08
N ARG A 75 37.81 18.78 -17.10
CA ARG A 75 36.48 19.43 -17.06
C ARG A 75 36.04 20.10 -18.38
N PRO A 76 36.90 20.81 -19.14
CA PRO A 76 36.50 21.37 -20.45
C PRO A 76 36.06 20.33 -21.49
N THR A 77 36.72 19.16 -21.57
CA THR A 77 36.29 18.11 -22.52
C THR A 77 35.00 17.46 -22.06
N ASP A 78 34.84 17.19 -20.76
CA ASP A 78 33.61 16.58 -20.23
C ASP A 78 32.37 17.46 -20.48
N ILE A 79 32.47 18.77 -20.22
CA ILE A 79 31.40 19.73 -20.52
C ILE A 79 31.12 19.79 -22.03
N SER A 80 32.16 19.80 -22.86
CA SER A 80 32.02 19.83 -24.33
C SER A 80 31.36 18.56 -24.89
N VAL A 81 31.71 17.39 -24.35
CA VAL A 81 31.11 16.09 -24.75
C VAL A 81 29.67 15.99 -24.26
N ALA A 82 29.36 16.43 -23.03
CA ALA A 82 27.99 16.49 -22.52
C ALA A 82 27.10 17.39 -23.38
N ILE A 83 27.56 18.59 -23.76
CA ILE A 83 26.85 19.49 -24.68
C ILE A 83 26.62 18.80 -26.03
N SER A 84 27.67 18.24 -26.64
CA SER A 84 27.59 17.58 -27.96
C SER A 84 26.69 16.32 -27.97
N THR A 85 26.42 15.74 -26.80
CA THR A 85 25.61 14.51 -26.64
C THR A 85 24.16 14.84 -26.30
N LEU A 86 23.92 15.85 -25.46
CA LEU A 86 22.58 16.39 -25.16
C LEU A 86 21.96 17.13 -26.36
N PHE A 87 22.80 17.82 -27.13
CA PHE A 87 22.42 18.68 -28.23
C PHE A 87 23.24 18.26 -29.47
N PRO A 88 22.80 17.28 -30.28
CA PRO A 88 23.56 16.81 -31.44
C PRO A 88 23.51 17.77 -32.64
N ASP A 89 22.58 18.73 -32.66
CA ASP A 89 22.45 19.73 -33.72
C ASP A 89 23.26 21.00 -33.42
N GLU A 90 24.27 21.31 -34.23
CA GLU A 90 25.17 22.47 -34.04
C GLU A 90 24.43 23.83 -34.00
N ASP A 91 23.26 23.93 -34.64
CA ASP A 91 22.42 25.15 -34.65
C ASP A 91 21.75 25.46 -33.29
N GLU A 92 21.71 24.52 -32.34
CA GLU A 92 21.09 24.76 -31.02
C GLU A 92 21.87 25.80 -30.19
N LYS A 93 21.14 26.58 -29.39
CA LYS A 93 21.70 27.70 -28.59
C LYS A 93 22.73 27.27 -27.54
N ALA A 94 22.83 25.98 -27.22
CA ALA A 94 23.85 25.45 -26.32
C ALA A 94 25.27 25.66 -26.90
N HIS A 95 25.47 25.44 -28.21
CA HIS A 95 26.76 25.64 -28.89
C HIS A 95 27.19 27.11 -28.98
N GLN A 96 26.26 28.04 -28.76
CA GLN A 96 26.51 29.48 -28.76
C GLN A 96 26.97 30.00 -27.38
N LEU A 97 27.05 29.12 -26.36
CA LEU A 97 27.55 29.45 -25.03
C LEU A 97 29.08 29.30 -24.97
N SER A 98 29.75 30.20 -24.24
CA SER A 98 31.21 30.15 -24.11
C SER A 98 31.63 29.00 -23.20
N LEU A 99 32.31 28.00 -23.75
CA LEU A 99 32.86 26.86 -22.99
C LEU A 99 33.82 27.32 -21.87
N SER A 100 34.55 28.43 -22.04
CA SER A 100 35.40 28.96 -20.96
C SER A 100 34.58 29.53 -19.81
N GLU A 101 33.50 30.26 -20.09
CA GLU A 101 32.60 30.80 -19.05
C GLU A 101 31.86 29.67 -18.29
N LEU A 102 31.56 28.55 -18.98
CA LEU A 102 30.98 27.36 -18.36
C LEU A 102 31.98 26.64 -17.46
N VAL A 103 33.23 26.47 -17.91
CA VAL A 103 34.33 25.90 -17.09
C VAL A 103 34.63 26.77 -15.87
N GLU A 104 34.58 28.10 -16.02
CA GLU A 104 34.73 29.09 -14.94
C GLU A 104 33.49 29.20 -14.03
N GLY A 105 32.38 28.55 -14.37
CA GLY A 105 31.15 28.53 -13.56
C GLY A 105 30.37 29.84 -13.53
N VAL A 106 30.47 30.68 -14.57
CA VAL A 106 29.82 32.00 -14.64
C VAL A 106 28.29 31.83 -14.56
N PRO A 107 27.59 32.29 -13.49
CA PRO A 107 26.21 31.89 -13.20
C PRO A 107 25.25 32.14 -14.36
N LYS A 108 25.26 33.34 -14.94
CA LYS A 108 24.41 33.69 -16.10
C LYS A 108 24.57 32.73 -17.29
N THR A 109 25.76 32.19 -17.52
CA THR A 109 26.05 31.31 -18.66
C THR A 109 25.75 29.85 -18.31
N VAL A 110 25.96 29.45 -17.05
CA VAL A 110 25.48 28.18 -16.50
C VAL A 110 23.95 28.08 -16.55
N LEU A 111 23.21 29.04 -16.02
CA LEU A 111 21.73 29.06 -16.06
C LEU A 111 21.18 29.11 -17.50
N ALA A 112 21.94 29.64 -18.45
CA ALA A 112 21.57 29.60 -19.87
C ALA A 112 21.68 28.17 -20.44
N LEU A 113 22.67 27.39 -20.01
CA LEU A 113 22.83 25.97 -20.33
C LEU A 113 21.79 25.12 -19.60
N THR A 114 21.59 25.30 -18.28
CA THR A 114 20.56 24.58 -17.50
C THR A 114 19.17 24.77 -18.12
N TRP A 115 18.87 25.97 -18.64
CA TRP A 115 17.63 26.19 -19.40
C TRP A 115 17.56 25.43 -20.74
N GLN A 116 18.67 25.20 -21.46
CA GLN A 116 18.65 24.30 -22.62
C GLN A 116 18.45 22.84 -22.18
N ILE A 117 19.06 22.43 -21.07
CA ILE A 117 18.90 21.09 -20.48
C ILE A 117 17.42 20.84 -20.11
N MET A 118 16.72 21.81 -19.52
CA MET A 118 15.28 21.73 -19.26
C MET A 118 14.44 21.59 -20.54
N HIS A 119 14.84 22.25 -21.64
CA HIS A 119 14.17 22.07 -22.93
C HIS A 119 14.42 20.67 -23.54
N ALA A 120 15.61 20.10 -23.37
CA ALA A 120 15.89 18.71 -23.78
C ALA A 120 15.13 17.70 -22.89
N PHE A 121 15.04 17.96 -21.59
CA PHE A 121 14.24 17.19 -20.64
C PHE A 121 12.75 17.20 -21.02
N TRP A 122 12.19 18.37 -21.37
CA TRP A 122 10.81 18.48 -21.86
C TRP A 122 10.56 17.61 -23.11
N ARG A 123 11.41 17.73 -24.14
CA ARG A 123 11.31 16.92 -25.37
C ARG A 123 11.31 15.41 -25.11
N LYS A 124 11.97 14.97 -24.02
CA LYS A 124 12.14 13.57 -23.65
C LYS A 124 10.97 13.01 -22.80
N PHE A 125 10.48 13.80 -21.85
CA PHE A 125 9.57 13.33 -20.80
C PHE A 125 8.12 13.86 -20.91
N ALA A 126 7.84 14.83 -21.77
CA ALA A 126 6.48 15.31 -21.99
C ALA A 126 5.64 14.32 -22.84
N PRO A 127 4.30 14.26 -22.63
CA PRO A 127 3.40 13.40 -23.41
C PRO A 127 3.44 13.63 -24.93
N GLU A 128 3.01 12.63 -25.68
CA GLU A 128 2.93 12.70 -27.15
C GLU A 128 1.96 13.82 -27.58
N GLY A 129 2.41 14.70 -28.49
CA GLY A 129 1.67 15.90 -28.90
C GLY A 129 1.97 17.17 -28.08
N ALA A 130 2.57 17.05 -26.89
CA ALA A 130 3.08 18.17 -26.09
C ALA A 130 4.60 18.36 -26.25
N ARG A 131 5.37 17.26 -26.36
CA ARG A 131 6.84 17.26 -26.48
C ARG A 131 7.39 18.04 -27.69
N ASP A 132 6.63 18.10 -28.78
CA ASP A 132 7.02 18.73 -30.05
C ASP A 132 6.75 20.25 -30.08
N ARG A 133 6.04 20.78 -29.07
CA ARG A 133 5.76 22.20 -28.88
C ARG A 133 6.84 22.86 -28.01
N LYS A 134 6.96 24.19 -28.06
CA LYS A 134 7.91 24.90 -27.16
C LYS A 134 7.39 24.82 -25.72
N LEU A 135 8.25 24.43 -24.78
CA LEU A 135 7.96 24.31 -23.33
C LEU A 135 7.01 25.39 -22.79
N ALA A 136 7.37 26.68 -22.91
CA ALA A 136 6.57 27.78 -22.38
C ALA A 136 5.25 28.05 -23.16
N GLU A 137 5.12 27.58 -24.39
CA GLU A 137 3.86 27.67 -25.14
C GLU A 137 2.93 26.53 -24.71
N ALA A 138 3.43 25.30 -24.64
CA ALA A 138 2.69 24.12 -24.20
C ALA A 138 2.19 24.23 -22.74
N ILE A 139 3.05 24.69 -21.83
CA ILE A 139 2.66 24.90 -20.43
C ILE A 139 1.61 26.02 -20.31
N LYS A 140 1.65 27.08 -21.14
CA LYS A 140 0.61 28.12 -21.10
C LYS A 140 -0.73 27.59 -21.61
N GLU A 141 -0.70 26.80 -22.68
CA GLU A 141 -1.87 26.17 -23.29
C GLU A 141 -2.53 25.23 -22.28
N TRP A 142 -1.76 24.32 -21.65
CA TRP A 142 -2.22 23.47 -20.55
C TRP A 142 -2.83 24.27 -19.40
N CYS A 143 -2.15 25.33 -18.90
CA CYS A 143 -2.69 26.10 -17.79
C CYS A 143 -4.03 26.76 -18.14
N LEU A 144 -4.19 27.27 -19.37
CA LEU A 144 -5.44 27.86 -19.85
C LEU A 144 -6.57 26.85 -20.04
N GLU A 145 -6.24 25.62 -20.46
CA GLU A 145 -7.22 24.52 -20.57
C GLU A 145 -7.65 24.04 -19.17
N ALA A 146 -6.69 23.83 -18.26
CA ALA A 146 -6.94 23.33 -16.90
C ALA A 146 -7.70 24.34 -16.01
N THR A 147 -7.44 25.65 -16.15
CA THR A 147 -8.19 26.68 -15.41
C THR A 147 -9.35 27.29 -16.19
N ALA A 148 -9.83 26.65 -17.27
CA ALA A 148 -10.89 27.21 -18.13
C ALA A 148 -12.24 27.40 -17.42
N GLU A 149 -12.50 26.63 -16.37
CA GLU A 149 -13.79 26.61 -15.63
C GLU A 149 -13.85 27.67 -14.50
N TYR A 150 -12.75 28.38 -14.24
CA TYR A 150 -12.65 29.38 -13.17
C TYR A 150 -12.62 30.79 -13.78
N GLU A 151 -13.78 31.46 -13.87
CA GLU A 151 -13.90 32.79 -14.49
C GLU A 151 -12.96 33.86 -13.90
N GLU A 152 -12.51 33.67 -12.66
CA GLU A 152 -11.61 34.58 -11.94
C GLU A 152 -10.11 34.37 -12.25
N VAL A 153 -9.73 33.31 -12.97
CA VAL A 153 -8.33 32.90 -13.19
C VAL A 153 -7.78 33.40 -14.55
N GLY A 154 -7.36 34.67 -14.59
CA GLY A 154 -6.87 35.34 -15.81
C GLY A 154 -5.39 35.09 -16.18
N ILE A 155 -5.06 33.93 -16.79
CA ILE A 155 -3.68 33.55 -17.14
C ILE A 155 -3.15 34.26 -18.42
N ASN A 156 -2.69 35.48 -18.23
CA ASN A 156 -2.13 36.33 -19.28
C ASN A 156 -0.62 36.13 -19.46
N ASP A 157 0.14 35.92 -18.39
CA ASP A 157 1.59 35.73 -18.42
C ASP A 157 2.10 34.62 -17.47
N PHE A 158 3.42 34.57 -17.28
CA PHE A 158 4.12 33.68 -16.33
C PHE A 158 4.74 34.43 -15.15
N THR A 159 4.24 35.62 -14.80
CA THR A 159 4.79 36.43 -13.71
C THR A 159 3.74 37.18 -12.91
N SER A 160 2.85 37.96 -13.50
CA SER A 160 1.76 38.65 -12.79
C SER A 160 0.57 37.74 -12.48
N SER A 161 0.17 36.88 -13.43
CA SER A 161 -0.97 35.94 -13.30
C SER A 161 -0.82 34.84 -12.24
N TRP A 162 0.30 34.82 -11.50
CA TRP A 162 0.64 33.77 -10.54
C TRP A 162 0.99 34.31 -9.13
N ARG A 163 0.96 35.64 -8.93
CA ARG A 163 1.44 36.30 -7.69
C ARG A 163 0.51 36.16 -6.51
N ASP A 164 -0.77 35.95 -6.75
CA ASP A 164 -1.83 35.88 -5.74
C ASP A 164 -2.12 34.44 -5.26
N GLY A 165 -1.42 33.45 -5.82
CA GLY A 165 -1.62 32.03 -5.56
C GLY A 165 -2.94 31.43 -6.08
N TYR A 166 -3.90 32.22 -6.57
CA TYR A 166 -5.23 31.72 -6.91
C TYR A 166 -5.16 30.77 -8.12
N ALA A 167 -4.37 31.13 -9.14
CA ALA A 167 -4.13 30.28 -10.31
C ALA A 167 -3.43 28.94 -9.98
N PHE A 168 -2.58 28.86 -8.94
CA PHE A 168 -1.97 27.60 -8.52
C PHE A 168 -2.95 26.68 -7.80
N ASN A 169 -3.83 27.25 -6.98
CA ASN A 169 -4.89 26.50 -6.30
C ASN A 169 -5.93 25.99 -7.31
N ALA A 170 -6.34 26.83 -8.26
CA ALA A 170 -7.22 26.43 -9.36
C ALA A 170 -6.62 25.31 -10.24
N LEU A 171 -5.31 25.37 -10.54
CA LEU A 171 -4.63 24.25 -11.22
C LEU A 171 -4.72 22.94 -10.43
N ILE A 172 -4.46 22.96 -9.12
CA ILE A 172 -4.49 21.74 -8.31
C ILE A 172 -5.93 21.22 -8.20
N HIS A 173 -6.90 22.10 -7.96
CA HIS A 173 -8.33 21.77 -7.93
C HIS A 173 -8.82 21.17 -9.26
N SER A 174 -8.32 21.64 -10.41
CA SER A 174 -8.67 21.09 -11.73
C SER A 174 -8.18 19.66 -12.00
N PHE A 175 -7.27 19.12 -11.16
CA PHE A 175 -6.82 17.73 -11.22
C PHE A 175 -7.44 16.86 -10.11
N ASP A 176 -7.68 17.43 -8.94
CA ASP A 176 -8.40 16.77 -7.84
C ASP A 176 -9.15 17.81 -7.00
N HIS A 177 -10.48 17.85 -7.20
CA HIS A 177 -11.37 18.78 -6.52
C HIS A 177 -11.41 18.57 -4.99
N THR A 178 -11.00 17.41 -4.47
CA THR A 178 -11.05 17.10 -3.03
C THR A 178 -9.91 17.74 -2.22
N LEU A 179 -8.88 18.27 -2.89
CA LEU A 179 -7.67 18.75 -2.21
C LEU A 179 -7.73 20.23 -1.82
N VAL A 180 -8.55 21.02 -2.50
CA VAL A 180 -8.51 22.50 -2.44
C VAL A 180 -9.94 23.05 -2.36
N ASP A 181 -10.35 23.51 -1.18
CA ASP A 181 -11.59 24.28 -1.04
C ASP A 181 -11.41 25.68 -1.67
N MET A 182 -11.90 25.86 -2.90
CA MET A 182 -11.71 27.09 -3.67
C MET A 182 -12.44 28.31 -3.10
N ASP A 183 -13.47 28.12 -2.28
CA ASP A 183 -14.16 29.21 -1.58
C ASP A 183 -13.46 29.57 -0.26
N ALA A 184 -12.87 28.61 0.45
CA ALA A 184 -11.92 28.93 1.53
C ALA A 184 -10.70 29.68 0.98
N ILE A 185 -10.10 29.21 -0.12
CA ILE A 185 -8.98 29.87 -0.80
C ILE A 185 -9.34 31.30 -1.24
N ARG A 186 -10.60 31.57 -1.63
CA ARG A 186 -11.09 32.92 -1.98
C ARG A 186 -10.92 33.93 -0.84
N GLU A 187 -11.18 33.52 0.41
CA GLU A 187 -11.03 34.41 1.59
C GLU A 187 -9.58 34.48 2.15
N MET A 188 -8.71 33.53 1.78
CA MET A 188 -7.30 33.52 2.22
C MET A 188 -6.45 34.62 1.54
N ARG A 189 -5.35 35.03 2.19
CA ARG A 189 -4.41 36.04 1.67
C ARG A 189 -3.44 35.42 0.66
N GLY A 190 -2.93 36.21 -0.29
CA GLY A 190 -2.16 35.69 -1.43
C GLY A 190 -0.84 34.96 -1.09
N ASP A 191 -0.23 35.32 0.03
CA ASP A 191 0.87 34.61 0.68
C ASP A 191 0.44 33.22 1.18
N GLU A 192 -0.68 33.15 1.90
CA GLU A 192 -1.25 31.90 2.44
C GLU A 192 -1.73 30.96 1.33
N ARG A 193 -2.35 31.51 0.27
CA ARG A 193 -2.77 30.76 -0.94
C ARG A 193 -1.58 30.10 -1.64
N LEU A 194 -0.45 30.81 -1.77
CA LEU A 194 0.76 30.26 -2.40
C LEU A 194 1.35 29.11 -1.58
N ASP A 195 1.52 29.29 -0.27
CA ASP A 195 2.09 28.23 0.56
C ASP A 195 1.13 27.05 0.76
N ASN A 196 -0.20 27.25 0.71
CA ASN A 196 -1.22 26.19 0.62
C ASN A 196 -1.01 25.34 -0.66
N ALA A 197 -1.06 25.96 -1.85
CA ALA A 197 -0.86 25.26 -3.11
C ALA A 197 0.48 24.49 -3.14
N PHE A 198 1.57 25.13 -2.71
CA PHE A 198 2.89 24.50 -2.69
C PHE A 198 3.00 23.39 -1.63
N GLN A 199 2.21 23.45 -0.54
CA GLN A 199 2.14 22.38 0.47
C GLN A 199 1.34 21.18 -0.03
N ILE A 200 0.22 21.38 -0.72
CA ILE A 200 -0.57 20.31 -1.35
C ILE A 200 0.24 19.64 -2.47
N ALA A 201 0.84 20.43 -3.37
CA ALA A 201 1.71 19.93 -4.43
C ALA A 201 2.86 19.05 -3.88
N PHE A 202 3.47 19.46 -2.77
CA PHE A 202 4.53 18.70 -2.10
C PHE A 202 4.01 17.44 -1.38
N THR A 203 2.91 17.52 -0.64
CA THR A 203 2.42 16.41 0.20
C THR A 203 1.62 15.35 -0.54
N LYS A 204 0.87 15.73 -1.59
CA LYS A 204 0.02 14.83 -2.37
C LYS A 204 0.71 14.33 -3.64
N PHE A 205 1.40 15.22 -4.36
CA PHE A 205 2.00 14.93 -5.66
C PHE A 205 3.54 14.85 -5.66
N GLN A 206 4.18 14.98 -4.49
CA GLN A 206 5.63 14.95 -4.29
C GLN A 206 6.41 16.04 -5.07
N VAL A 207 5.73 17.12 -5.48
CA VAL A 207 6.34 18.23 -6.23
C VAL A 207 7.19 19.08 -5.29
N PRO A 208 8.52 19.20 -5.51
CA PRO A 208 9.40 19.97 -4.63
C PRO A 208 9.03 21.46 -4.63
N LYS A 209 9.14 22.14 -3.49
CA LYS A 209 8.91 23.60 -3.40
C LYS A 209 10.05 24.39 -4.06
N LEU A 210 10.06 24.45 -5.39
CA LEU A 210 11.08 25.15 -6.18
C LEU A 210 11.02 26.68 -6.00
N LEU A 211 9.85 27.21 -5.62
CA LEU A 211 9.57 28.60 -5.29
C LEU A 211 8.91 28.69 -3.90
N HIS A 212 8.94 29.88 -3.29
CA HIS A 212 8.16 30.23 -2.09
C HIS A 212 7.29 31.46 -2.34
N ALA A 213 6.28 31.70 -1.48
CA ALA A 213 5.42 32.88 -1.56
C ALA A 213 6.19 34.22 -1.71
N LYS A 214 7.28 34.40 -0.94
CA LYS A 214 8.14 35.60 -1.01
C LYS A 214 8.81 35.81 -2.37
N ASP A 215 9.11 34.74 -3.11
CA ASP A 215 9.85 34.81 -4.37
C ASP A 215 8.90 35.29 -5.49
N LEU A 216 7.62 34.87 -5.45
CA LEU A 216 6.59 35.36 -6.37
C LEU A 216 6.10 36.77 -6.07
N HIS A 217 6.22 37.24 -4.81
CA HIS A 217 5.96 38.63 -4.48
C HIS A 217 7.08 39.60 -4.94
N SER A 218 8.25 39.10 -5.33
CA SER A 218 9.35 39.94 -5.83
C SER A 218 9.02 40.64 -7.14
N GLU A 219 9.33 41.93 -7.27
CA GLU A 219 9.26 42.67 -8.55
C GLU A 219 10.21 42.07 -9.62
N HIS A 220 11.18 41.25 -9.21
CA HIS A 220 12.22 40.66 -10.05
C HIS A 220 11.97 39.17 -10.37
N LEU A 221 10.75 38.67 -10.12
CA LEU A 221 10.31 37.34 -10.53
C LEU A 221 10.46 37.14 -12.05
N ASP A 222 11.14 36.08 -12.46
CA ASP A 222 11.40 35.77 -13.86
C ASP A 222 10.54 34.60 -14.39
N LEU A 223 10.15 34.68 -15.66
CA LEU A 223 9.27 33.69 -16.28
C LEU A 223 9.83 32.26 -16.30
N LYS A 224 11.16 32.07 -16.32
CA LYS A 224 11.75 30.73 -16.39
C LYS A 224 11.58 29.99 -15.08
N SER A 225 11.65 30.69 -13.95
CA SER A 225 11.47 30.08 -12.63
C SER A 225 10.03 29.60 -12.42
N VAL A 226 9.05 30.41 -12.86
CA VAL A 226 7.62 30.01 -12.83
C VAL A 226 7.36 28.86 -13.81
N VAL A 227 7.87 28.93 -15.04
CA VAL A 227 7.76 27.81 -16.02
C VAL A 227 8.50 26.56 -15.54
N CYS A 228 9.60 26.67 -14.79
CA CYS A 228 10.28 25.52 -14.18
C CYS A 228 9.38 24.77 -13.18
N TYR A 229 8.69 25.52 -12.31
CA TYR A 229 7.76 24.94 -11.35
C TYR A 229 6.51 24.36 -12.03
N LEU A 230 5.88 25.11 -12.94
CA LEU A 230 4.73 24.63 -13.71
C LEU A 230 5.07 23.41 -14.59
N MET A 231 6.27 23.33 -15.17
CA MET A 231 6.74 22.14 -15.90
C MET A 231 6.85 20.92 -14.97
N THR A 232 7.38 21.11 -13.75
CA THR A 232 7.54 20.02 -12.78
C THR A 232 6.17 19.54 -12.27
N LEU A 233 5.24 20.48 -12.05
CA LEU A 233 3.85 20.19 -11.70
C LEU A 233 3.10 19.47 -12.83
N TYR A 234 3.24 19.91 -14.08
CA TYR A 234 2.66 19.23 -15.25
C TYR A 234 3.18 17.80 -15.42
N LEU A 235 4.51 17.62 -15.38
CA LEU A 235 5.11 16.30 -15.61
C LEU A 235 4.83 15.29 -14.49
N THR A 236 4.46 15.75 -13.29
CA THR A 236 4.00 14.87 -12.20
C THR A 236 2.50 14.57 -12.32
N LEU A 237 1.64 15.59 -12.43
CA LEU A 237 0.19 15.41 -12.55
C LEU A 237 -0.23 14.62 -13.82
N VAL A 238 0.35 14.96 -14.97
CA VAL A 238 0.08 14.27 -16.24
C VAL A 238 0.93 13.00 -16.40
N GLY A 239 2.05 12.90 -15.67
CA GLY A 239 2.82 11.66 -15.56
C GLY A 239 2.06 10.55 -14.83
N GLN A 240 1.41 10.88 -13.70
CA GLN A 240 0.62 9.91 -12.91
C GLN A 240 -0.59 9.37 -13.69
N SER A 241 -1.28 10.21 -14.45
CA SER A 241 -2.37 9.78 -15.36
C SER A 241 -1.89 8.97 -16.57
N SER A 242 -0.58 8.98 -16.87
CA SER A 242 0.03 8.21 -17.97
C SER A 242 0.67 6.88 -17.54
N GLN A 243 0.84 6.61 -16.23
CA GLN A 243 1.59 5.44 -15.73
C GLN A 243 0.74 4.16 -15.49
N THR A 244 -0.38 4.01 -16.20
CA THR A 244 -1.21 2.79 -16.16
C THR A 244 -0.82 1.72 -17.20
N THR A 245 0.41 1.78 -17.74
CA THR A 245 0.94 0.76 -18.69
C THR A 245 2.39 0.33 -18.43
N SER A 246 2.59 -0.76 -17.68
CA SER A 246 3.78 -1.65 -17.64
C SER A 246 5.15 -1.06 -17.19
N LYS A 247 5.99 -1.75 -16.39
CA LYS A 247 5.91 -3.09 -15.76
C LYS A 247 6.90 -3.18 -14.58
N SER A 248 6.51 -3.89 -13.50
CA SER A 248 7.28 -4.89 -12.70
C SER A 248 8.80 -4.71 -12.41
N THR A 249 9.39 -5.04 -11.25
CA THR A 249 8.90 -5.75 -10.03
C THR A 249 9.93 -5.61 -8.89
N VAL A 250 9.50 -5.50 -7.62
CA VAL A 250 9.98 -6.33 -6.48
C VAL A 250 8.82 -6.48 -5.47
N SER A 251 8.73 -7.66 -4.85
CA SER A 251 7.93 -8.07 -3.69
C SER A 251 7.75 -6.99 -2.58
N THR A 252 6.72 -7.03 -1.71
CA THR A 252 6.29 -8.22 -0.94
C THR A 252 4.86 -8.10 -0.39
N THR A 253 4.13 -9.21 -0.30
CA THR A 253 2.85 -9.37 0.42
C THR A 253 3.09 -9.50 1.95
N THR A 254 2.13 -9.48 2.89
CA THR A 254 0.74 -9.94 2.88
C THR A 254 -0.01 -9.46 4.15
N SER A 255 -1.33 -9.28 4.06
CA SER A 255 -2.35 -9.60 5.10
C SER A 255 -2.14 -9.22 6.58
N VAL A 256 -3.07 -8.44 7.13
CA VAL A 256 -3.59 -8.64 8.50
C VAL A 256 -5.02 -9.19 8.41
N GLN A 257 -5.33 -10.23 9.21
CA GLN A 257 -6.66 -10.85 9.27
C GLN A 257 -7.56 -10.21 10.35
N SER A 258 -8.86 -10.46 10.23
CA SER A 258 -9.95 -9.87 11.01
C SER A 258 -10.26 -10.57 12.35
N LEU A 259 -11.08 -9.89 13.18
CA LEU A 259 -11.89 -10.43 14.31
C LEU A 259 -11.11 -10.72 15.61
N PRO A 260 -11.76 -10.75 16.81
CA PRO A 260 -13.20 -10.95 17.06
C PRO A 260 -13.93 -9.92 17.95
N THR A 261 -15.27 -10.08 17.99
CA THR A 261 -16.21 -9.34 18.85
C THR A 261 -16.76 -10.23 19.97
N THR A 262 -16.75 -9.79 21.24
CA THR A 262 -17.68 -10.30 22.27
C THR A 262 -17.91 -9.32 23.44
N SER A 263 -19.02 -9.49 24.16
CA SER A 263 -19.62 -8.49 25.06
C SER A 263 -19.55 -8.82 26.57
N ALA A 264 -19.45 -7.78 27.42
CA ALA A 264 -20.14 -7.65 28.73
C ALA A 264 -19.90 -6.20 29.26
N ALA A 265 -20.84 -5.30 29.57
CA ALA A 265 -22.19 -5.32 30.19
C ALA A 265 -22.20 -5.05 31.72
N THR A 266 -22.64 -3.85 32.14
CA THR A 266 -23.40 -3.49 33.39
C THR A 266 -23.48 -1.94 33.49
N THR A 267 -24.57 -1.24 33.07
CA THR A 267 -25.88 -0.99 33.74
C THR A 267 -25.91 0.33 34.55
N VAL A 268 -27.10 0.97 34.62
CA VAL A 268 -27.45 2.29 35.23
C VAL A 268 -27.22 3.47 34.26
N VAL A 269 -28.20 4.32 33.90
CA VAL A 269 -29.67 4.29 34.04
C VAL A 269 -30.32 5.25 33.00
N SER A 270 -31.64 5.48 33.04
CA SER A 270 -32.40 6.47 32.24
C SER A 270 -33.54 7.09 33.09
N PRO A 271 -34.23 8.16 32.64
CA PRO A 271 -35.37 7.96 31.72
C PRO A 271 -35.57 9.06 30.63
N ALA A 272 -36.46 8.75 29.67
CA ALA A 272 -36.91 9.60 28.55
C ALA A 272 -38.27 10.31 28.90
N PRO A 273 -39.17 10.80 27.99
CA PRO A 273 -39.35 10.54 26.55
C PRO A 273 -39.63 11.75 25.61
N GLN A 274 -39.70 11.46 24.29
CA GLN A 274 -40.20 12.32 23.21
C GLN A 274 -41.75 12.31 23.11
N PRO A 275 -42.36 13.05 22.15
CA PRO A 275 -42.81 12.37 20.91
C PRO A 275 -42.64 13.19 19.59
N PRO A 276 -42.84 12.59 18.39
CA PRO A 276 -42.46 13.18 17.09
C PRO A 276 -43.67 13.43 16.11
N PRO A 277 -43.64 13.13 14.78
CA PRO A 277 -43.92 14.09 13.69
C PRO A 277 -45.32 13.92 13.04
N PRO A 278 -45.61 14.63 11.92
CA PRO A 278 -46.01 13.88 10.70
C PRO A 278 -45.68 14.49 9.31
N HIS A 279 -45.57 13.59 8.33
CA HIS A 279 -45.82 13.74 6.87
C HIS A 279 -46.92 12.70 6.49
N PRO A 280 -47.47 12.58 5.25
CA PRO A 280 -47.56 13.50 4.10
C PRO A 280 -48.99 13.60 3.45
N ALA A 281 -49.09 14.33 2.32
CA ALA A 281 -49.90 14.04 1.11
C ALA A 281 -51.46 14.16 1.01
N GLN A 282 -51.88 14.85 -0.08
CA GLN A 282 -53.01 14.58 -1.03
C GLN A 282 -54.50 14.97 -0.75
N GLN A 283 -54.98 15.91 -1.59
CA GLN A 283 -56.15 15.83 -2.52
C GLN A 283 -57.59 16.36 -2.21
N ILE A 284 -58.03 17.28 -3.12
CA ILE A 284 -59.38 17.54 -3.71
C ILE A 284 -60.43 18.39 -2.92
N VAL A 285 -61.28 19.11 -3.69
CA VAL A 285 -62.55 19.84 -3.39
C VAL A 285 -62.51 21.36 -3.14
N GLU A 286 -62.62 22.12 -4.25
CA GLU A 286 -63.63 23.17 -4.56
C GLU A 286 -64.09 24.31 -3.58
N GLN A 287 -64.06 25.53 -4.15
CA GLN A 287 -65.14 26.57 -4.18
C GLN A 287 -65.42 27.55 -3.00
N HIS A 288 -65.36 28.85 -3.36
CA HIS A 288 -66.20 30.02 -2.93
C HIS A 288 -66.34 30.42 -1.43
N SER A 289 -66.58 31.68 -1.01
CA SER A 289 -66.35 33.06 -1.55
C SER A 289 -66.77 34.12 -0.49
N VAL A 290 -66.50 35.41 -0.79
CA VAL A 290 -67.11 36.68 -0.28
C VAL A 290 -66.95 37.16 1.19
N ASP A 291 -66.21 38.27 1.31
CA ASP A 291 -66.62 39.62 1.79
C ASP A 291 -66.41 40.18 3.22
N MET A 292 -66.16 41.51 3.21
CA MET A 292 -66.43 42.58 4.20
C MET A 292 -65.94 42.49 5.67
N ALA A 293 -65.16 43.53 6.04
CA ALA A 293 -65.04 44.09 7.41
C ALA A 293 -66.21 45.09 7.68
N PRO A 294 -66.27 45.93 8.75
CA PRO A 294 -65.47 46.07 9.99
C PRO A 294 -66.44 45.92 11.23
N PRO A 295 -66.42 46.63 12.41
CA PRO A 295 -65.46 47.61 12.97
C PRO A 295 -65.18 47.59 14.51
N ALA A 296 -64.22 48.46 14.89
CA ALA A 296 -64.14 49.25 16.14
C ALA A 296 -63.75 48.64 17.51
N SER A 297 -62.91 49.39 18.22
CA SER A 297 -62.46 49.25 19.62
C SER A 297 -63.54 49.74 20.62
N PRO A 298 -63.40 49.62 21.99
CA PRO A 298 -62.44 50.46 22.75
C PRO A 298 -61.93 50.00 24.15
N THR A 299 -61.01 50.81 24.71
CA THR A 299 -60.78 51.16 26.16
C THR A 299 -59.63 50.50 26.97
N GLN A 300 -58.89 51.36 27.71
CA GLN A 300 -57.92 51.07 28.79
C GLN A 300 -58.59 51.24 30.20
N PRO A 301 -57.96 51.58 31.37
CA PRO A 301 -56.78 52.42 31.71
C PRO A 301 -55.60 51.58 32.30
N SER A 302 -54.66 51.96 33.21
CA SER A 302 -54.31 53.15 34.04
C SER A 302 -52.88 52.97 34.65
N SER A 303 -52.17 53.95 35.25
CA SER A 303 -51.74 55.30 34.83
C SER A 303 -51.20 56.13 36.03
N TYR A 304 -49.87 56.37 36.15
CA TYR A 304 -49.25 57.39 37.02
C TYR A 304 -47.79 57.66 36.57
N ASP A 305 -47.14 58.82 36.79
CA ASP A 305 -47.53 60.25 36.70
C ASP A 305 -46.21 61.04 36.45
N THR A 306 -46.04 61.95 35.47
CA THR A 306 -46.47 63.38 35.38
C THR A 306 -45.96 64.24 36.56
N GLU A 307 -45.40 65.46 36.46
CA GLU A 307 -45.62 66.67 35.62
C GLU A 307 -44.29 67.50 35.46
N GLN A 308 -44.12 68.68 34.81
CA GLN A 308 -45.06 69.77 34.47
C GLN A 308 -44.58 70.71 33.32
N ARG A 309 -45.46 70.99 32.33
CA ARG A 309 -45.76 72.25 31.55
C ARG A 309 -44.67 73.27 31.07
N SER A 310 -44.91 74.19 30.09
CA SER A 310 -45.80 74.29 28.87
C SER A 310 -45.73 75.71 28.23
N ARG A 311 -46.04 75.86 26.91
CA ARG A 311 -46.39 77.09 26.13
C ARG A 311 -45.22 77.98 25.62
N LYS A 312 -45.27 78.64 24.43
CA LYS A 312 -46.26 78.72 23.32
C LYS A 312 -45.64 79.26 21.99
N SER A 313 -46.32 78.97 20.86
CA SER A 313 -46.21 79.44 19.44
C SER A 313 -45.64 80.87 19.16
N SER A 314 -45.04 81.23 18.01
CA SER A 314 -45.58 81.09 16.62
C SER A 314 -44.63 81.53 15.46
N SER A 315 -44.80 80.91 14.27
CA SER A 315 -44.77 81.50 12.89
C SER A 315 -43.51 82.10 12.22
N SER A 316 -43.30 81.69 10.95
CA SER A 316 -42.46 82.30 9.87
C SER A 316 -40.93 82.20 10.02
N SER A 317 -40.10 82.04 8.98
CA SER A 317 -40.31 82.19 7.51
C SER A 317 -39.68 81.07 6.65
N GLN A 318 -40.04 81.05 5.37
CA GLN A 318 -39.37 80.28 4.29
C GLN A 318 -38.04 81.00 3.88
N LYS A 319 -37.12 80.53 3.01
CA LYS A 319 -37.17 79.50 1.95
C LYS A 319 -35.77 79.18 1.36
N SER A 320 -35.23 77.95 1.52
CA SER A 320 -34.35 77.28 0.52
C SER A 320 -34.06 75.82 0.95
N GLY A 321 -33.46 75.01 0.07
CA GLY A 321 -32.90 73.69 0.42
C GLY A 321 -33.74 72.43 0.11
N LYS A 322 -35.03 72.55 -0.22
CA LYS A 322 -35.92 71.37 -0.40
C LYS A 322 -35.77 70.62 -1.74
N GLY A 323 -34.83 71.01 -2.61
CA GLY A 323 -34.66 70.44 -3.95
C GLY A 323 -33.89 69.11 -3.99
N GLY A 324 -32.76 69.01 -3.27
CA GLY A 324 -31.87 67.83 -3.36
C GLY A 324 -32.50 66.55 -2.83
N LYS A 325 -33.26 66.64 -1.72
CA LYS A 325 -33.84 65.46 -1.05
C LYS A 325 -34.92 64.75 -1.87
N LYS A 326 -35.63 65.43 -2.78
CA LYS A 326 -36.59 64.79 -3.69
C LYS A 326 -35.89 64.09 -4.86
N ARG A 327 -34.91 64.76 -5.50
CA ARG A 327 -34.14 64.17 -6.62
C ARG A 327 -33.48 62.84 -6.24
N LYS A 328 -32.81 62.78 -5.08
CA LYS A 328 -32.16 61.54 -4.62
C LYS A 328 -33.16 60.38 -4.40
N SER A 329 -34.40 60.68 -4.01
CA SER A 329 -35.45 59.66 -3.90
C SER A 329 -35.98 59.22 -5.28
N GLU A 330 -36.14 60.13 -6.23
CA GLU A 330 -36.56 59.84 -7.61
C GLU A 330 -35.50 59.03 -8.38
N GLU A 331 -34.23 59.20 -8.03
CA GLU A 331 -33.08 58.45 -8.55
C GLU A 331 -33.08 57.01 -8.00
N GLN A 332 -33.26 56.84 -6.69
CA GLN A 332 -33.37 55.52 -6.03
C GLN A 332 -34.58 54.70 -6.48
N VAL A 333 -35.69 55.34 -6.89
CA VAL A 333 -36.82 54.63 -7.52
C VAL A 333 -36.40 54.03 -8.86
N ARG A 334 -35.73 54.79 -9.74
CA ARG A 334 -35.29 54.28 -11.05
C ARG A 334 -34.24 53.17 -10.95
N GLU A 335 -33.30 53.29 -10.00
CA GLU A 335 -32.31 52.25 -9.72
C GLU A 335 -32.94 50.93 -9.20
N TYR A 336 -34.13 51.02 -8.59
CA TYR A 336 -34.93 49.86 -8.22
C TYR A 336 -35.71 49.31 -9.44
N GLU A 337 -36.43 50.18 -10.16
CA GLU A 337 -37.20 49.82 -11.36
C GLU A 337 -36.33 49.12 -12.42
N GLN A 338 -35.14 49.64 -12.70
CA GLN A 338 -34.21 49.07 -13.69
C GLN A 338 -33.72 47.67 -13.29
N CYS A 339 -33.36 47.47 -12.01
CA CYS A 339 -32.93 46.15 -11.54
C CYS A 339 -34.12 45.17 -11.46
N LEU A 340 -35.32 45.65 -11.11
CA LEU A 340 -36.55 44.87 -11.12
C LEU A 340 -36.90 44.38 -12.53
N GLU A 341 -36.80 45.25 -13.55
CA GLU A 341 -37.00 44.89 -14.95
C GLU A 341 -36.00 43.81 -15.42
N GLN A 342 -34.72 43.96 -15.06
CA GLN A 342 -33.68 42.97 -15.36
C GLN A 342 -33.99 41.60 -14.74
N VAL A 343 -34.34 41.55 -13.45
CA VAL A 343 -34.67 40.30 -12.74
C VAL A 343 -35.97 39.68 -13.26
N LEU A 344 -37.00 40.47 -13.57
CA LEU A 344 -38.26 39.95 -14.11
C LEU A 344 -38.12 39.40 -15.52
N THR A 345 -37.22 39.97 -16.32
CA THR A 345 -36.85 39.48 -17.67
C THR A 345 -36.11 38.15 -17.57
N TRP A 346 -35.03 38.10 -16.78
CA TRP A 346 -34.28 36.85 -16.56
C TRP A 346 -35.16 35.73 -15.98
N LEU A 347 -36.10 36.05 -15.06
CA LEU A 347 -37.06 35.07 -14.55
C LEU A 347 -38.01 34.53 -15.63
N LEU A 348 -38.36 35.31 -16.67
CA LEU A 348 -39.15 34.80 -17.81
C LEU A 348 -38.31 33.86 -18.68
N GLU A 349 -37.05 34.23 -18.94
CA GLU A 349 -36.10 33.42 -19.71
C GLU A 349 -35.81 32.08 -19.02
N ALA A 350 -35.62 32.09 -17.69
CA ALA A 350 -35.40 30.87 -16.89
C ALA A 350 -36.66 29.98 -16.78
N GLU A 351 -37.87 30.56 -16.71
CA GLU A 351 -39.13 29.82 -16.76
C GLU A 351 -39.35 29.15 -18.14
N GLU A 352 -38.97 29.82 -19.23
CA GLU A 352 -39.03 29.26 -20.59
C GLU A 352 -37.97 28.16 -20.80
N GLU A 353 -36.72 28.40 -20.39
CA GLU A 353 -35.62 27.44 -20.53
C GLU A 353 -35.92 26.13 -19.79
N LEU A 354 -36.32 26.21 -18.52
CA LEU A 354 -36.67 25.02 -17.72
C LEU A 354 -37.85 24.24 -18.32
N GLY A 355 -38.81 24.94 -18.93
CA GLY A 355 -39.91 24.32 -19.69
C GLY A 355 -39.44 23.62 -20.96
N MET A 356 -38.43 24.18 -21.65
CA MET A 356 -37.83 23.61 -22.87
C MET A 356 -36.95 22.38 -22.59
N MET A 357 -36.46 22.18 -21.36
CA MET A 357 -35.62 21.02 -20.99
C MET A 357 -36.35 19.66 -20.92
N GLY A 358 -37.68 19.64 -21.07
CA GLY A 358 -38.48 18.42 -21.23
C GLY A 358 -38.40 17.41 -20.07
N THR A 359 -38.71 16.14 -20.34
CA THR A 359 -38.65 15.05 -19.34
C THR A 359 -37.30 14.33 -19.35
N VAL A 360 -36.88 13.85 -18.17
CA VAL A 360 -35.67 13.03 -18.00
C VAL A 360 -35.81 11.68 -18.73
N ASN A 361 -34.73 11.21 -19.36
CA ASN A 361 -34.65 9.88 -19.98
C ASN A 361 -34.41 8.80 -18.90
N GLU A 362 -35.09 7.66 -19.00
CA GLU A 362 -34.99 6.59 -18.00
C GLU A 362 -34.03 5.44 -18.36
N ASN A 363 -33.59 5.35 -19.62
CA ASN A 363 -33.04 4.11 -20.19
C ASN A 363 -31.65 4.24 -20.80
N GLU A 364 -31.20 5.45 -21.13
CA GLU A 364 -29.96 5.68 -21.89
C GLU A 364 -29.01 6.62 -21.14
N VAL A 365 -27.93 6.04 -20.60
CA VAL A 365 -26.93 6.75 -19.77
C VAL A 365 -26.41 8.01 -20.46
N GLU A 366 -26.09 7.94 -21.75
CA GLU A 366 -25.48 9.08 -22.46
C GLU A 366 -26.46 10.23 -22.63
N THR A 367 -27.74 9.93 -22.90
CA THR A 367 -28.80 10.94 -22.94
C THR A 367 -29.07 11.52 -21.55
N VAL A 368 -29.03 10.72 -20.48
CA VAL A 368 -29.14 11.22 -19.10
C VAL A 368 -27.96 12.13 -18.75
N LYS A 369 -26.72 11.75 -19.09
CA LYS A 369 -25.53 12.61 -18.92
C LYS A 369 -25.65 13.92 -19.69
N GLN A 370 -26.16 13.89 -20.92
CA GLN A 370 -26.40 15.11 -21.71
C GLN A 370 -27.46 16.01 -21.04
N GLN A 371 -28.57 15.44 -20.58
CA GLN A 371 -29.61 16.18 -19.86
C GLN A 371 -29.14 16.69 -18.49
N PHE A 372 -28.21 15.99 -17.85
CA PHE A 372 -27.55 16.43 -16.62
C PHE A 372 -26.69 17.68 -16.89
N LYS A 373 -25.78 17.63 -17.87
CA LYS A 373 -24.94 18.79 -18.24
C LYS A 373 -25.74 20.00 -18.70
N GLN A 374 -26.87 19.80 -19.39
CA GLN A 374 -27.77 20.90 -19.72
C GLN A 374 -28.41 21.52 -18.46
N HIS A 375 -28.82 20.69 -17.50
CA HIS A 375 -29.43 21.16 -16.26
C HIS A 375 -28.42 21.82 -15.31
N GLU A 376 -27.19 21.31 -15.25
CA GLU A 376 -26.04 21.87 -14.55
C GLU A 376 -25.74 23.31 -15.00
N GLN A 377 -25.70 23.57 -16.32
CA GLN A 377 -25.54 24.92 -16.88
C GLN A 377 -26.67 25.87 -16.43
N PHE A 378 -27.91 25.38 -16.35
CA PHE A 378 -29.04 26.13 -15.83
C PHE A 378 -28.98 26.36 -14.31
N MET A 379 -28.49 25.39 -13.53
CA MET A 379 -28.25 25.55 -12.09
C MET A 379 -27.14 26.59 -11.83
N LEU A 380 -26.10 26.67 -12.67
CA LEU A 380 -25.10 27.75 -12.61
C LEU A 380 -25.73 29.12 -12.94
N SER A 381 -26.56 29.21 -13.98
CA SER A 381 -27.31 30.44 -14.29
C SER A 381 -28.24 30.85 -13.13
N LEU A 382 -28.90 29.88 -12.48
CA LEU A 382 -29.75 30.06 -11.32
C LEU A 382 -28.94 30.67 -10.16
N THR A 383 -27.80 30.06 -9.80
CA THR A 383 -26.90 30.55 -8.74
C THR A 383 -26.36 31.95 -9.04
N HIS A 384 -25.87 32.22 -10.26
CA HIS A 384 -25.39 33.55 -10.64
C HIS A 384 -26.48 34.63 -10.50
N SER A 385 -27.74 34.29 -10.80
CA SER A 385 -28.86 35.22 -10.70
C SER A 385 -29.29 35.54 -9.25
N GLN A 386 -28.99 34.67 -8.27
CA GLN A 386 -29.44 34.78 -6.87
C GLN A 386 -29.13 36.16 -6.28
N ASP A 387 -27.93 36.63 -6.54
CA ASP A 387 -27.40 37.89 -6.05
C ASP A 387 -28.12 39.12 -6.67
N SER A 388 -28.58 38.98 -7.93
CA SER A 388 -29.40 40.00 -8.59
C SER A 388 -30.80 40.09 -8.00
N VAL A 389 -31.42 38.94 -7.70
CA VAL A 389 -32.71 38.84 -7.00
C VAL A 389 -32.59 39.44 -5.60
N GLY A 390 -31.56 39.05 -4.84
CA GLY A 390 -31.27 39.59 -3.51
C GLY A 390 -31.09 41.11 -3.51
N ARG A 391 -30.35 41.66 -4.49
CA ARG A 391 -30.20 43.11 -4.67
C ARG A 391 -31.54 43.82 -4.94
N VAL A 392 -32.44 43.24 -5.74
CA VAL A 392 -33.78 43.80 -5.99
C VAL A 392 -34.64 43.76 -4.73
N LEU A 393 -34.69 42.62 -4.04
CA LEU A 393 -35.42 42.47 -2.77
C LEU A 393 -34.96 43.50 -1.74
N HIS A 394 -33.64 43.61 -1.52
CA HIS A 394 -33.06 44.53 -0.55
C HIS A 394 -33.26 46.01 -0.93
N ARG A 395 -33.08 46.38 -2.21
CA ARG A 395 -33.33 47.76 -2.68
C ARG A 395 -34.80 48.16 -2.52
N GLY A 396 -35.73 47.29 -2.91
CA GLY A 396 -37.16 47.56 -2.73
C GLY A 396 -37.56 47.68 -1.25
N GLN A 397 -37.02 46.83 -0.38
CA GLN A 397 -37.24 46.90 1.07
C GLN A 397 -36.67 48.18 1.69
N GLN A 398 -35.51 48.65 1.21
CA GLN A 398 -34.95 49.94 1.61
C GLN A 398 -35.75 51.15 1.08
N LEU A 399 -36.42 50.99 -0.06
CA LEU A 399 -37.17 52.05 -0.74
C LEU A 399 -38.57 52.23 -0.15
N SER A 400 -39.26 51.12 0.15
CA SER A 400 -40.60 51.12 0.76
C SER A 400 -40.66 51.85 2.12
N GLN A 401 -39.56 51.87 2.87
CA GLN A 401 -39.41 52.62 4.13
C GLN A 401 -39.31 54.15 3.97
N LYS A 402 -39.07 54.66 2.76
CA LYS A 402 -38.69 56.06 2.49
C LYS A 402 -39.66 56.80 1.57
N VAL A 403 -40.72 56.11 1.12
CA VAL A 403 -41.63 56.47 0.04
C VAL A 403 -43.07 56.60 0.57
N ASP A 404 -43.95 57.23 -0.19
CA ASP A 404 -45.38 57.36 0.13
C ASP A 404 -46.13 56.00 0.15
N GLU A 405 -47.25 55.97 0.89
CA GLU A 405 -47.94 54.73 1.28
C GLU A 405 -48.49 53.93 0.08
N ASP A 406 -48.97 54.61 -0.97
CA ASP A 406 -49.48 53.99 -2.20
C ASP A 406 -48.34 53.30 -2.99
N LEU A 407 -47.23 54.01 -3.23
CA LEU A 407 -46.07 53.45 -3.94
C LEU A 407 -45.32 52.41 -3.09
N CYS A 408 -45.34 52.54 -1.76
CA CYS A 408 -44.84 51.53 -0.83
C CYS A 408 -45.59 50.18 -0.98
N GLN A 409 -46.92 50.20 -1.05
CA GLN A 409 -47.72 49.00 -1.31
C GLN A 409 -47.41 48.39 -2.68
N SER A 410 -47.24 49.22 -3.72
CA SER A 410 -46.84 48.77 -5.06
C SER A 410 -45.49 48.04 -5.06
N ILE A 411 -44.48 48.61 -4.40
CA ILE A 411 -43.14 48.01 -4.28
C ILE A 411 -43.22 46.67 -3.54
N ILE A 412 -43.95 46.60 -2.42
CA ILE A 412 -44.12 45.35 -1.65
C ILE A 412 -44.79 44.26 -2.49
N GLY A 413 -45.79 44.62 -3.31
CA GLY A 413 -46.43 43.69 -4.26
C GLY A 413 -45.46 43.19 -5.34
N GLN A 414 -44.61 44.05 -5.89
CA GLN A 414 -43.57 43.68 -6.86
C GLN A 414 -42.54 42.72 -6.26
N LEU A 415 -42.08 42.97 -5.02
CA LEU A 415 -41.16 42.08 -4.31
C LEU A 415 -41.75 40.69 -4.07
N LEU A 416 -43.03 40.61 -3.68
CA LEU A 416 -43.71 39.33 -3.47
C LEU A 416 -43.80 38.50 -4.76
N ILE A 417 -44.08 39.14 -5.90
CA ILE A 417 -44.14 38.47 -7.22
C ILE A 417 -42.76 37.95 -7.64
N VAL A 418 -41.71 38.77 -7.49
CA VAL A 418 -40.32 38.34 -7.77
C VAL A 418 -39.95 37.14 -6.91
N ASN A 419 -40.20 37.20 -5.60
CA ASN A 419 -39.90 36.11 -4.69
C ASN A 419 -40.70 34.84 -5.06
N GLN A 420 -42.00 34.95 -5.33
CA GLN A 420 -42.83 33.80 -5.66
C GLN A 420 -42.36 33.07 -6.93
N ARG A 421 -41.96 33.83 -7.98
CA ARG A 421 -41.42 33.24 -9.22
C ARG A 421 -40.05 32.61 -8.99
N TRP A 422 -39.17 33.30 -8.27
CA TRP A 422 -37.84 32.81 -7.86
C TRP A 422 -37.91 31.48 -7.08
N GLU A 423 -38.80 31.36 -6.09
CA GLU A 423 -39.05 30.11 -5.38
C GLU A 423 -39.58 29.00 -6.31
N ALA A 424 -40.51 29.33 -7.22
CA ALA A 424 -41.12 28.35 -8.13
C ALA A 424 -40.11 27.77 -9.12
N VAL A 425 -39.25 28.61 -9.72
CA VAL A 425 -38.17 28.17 -10.61
C VAL A 425 -37.20 27.26 -9.86
N ARG A 426 -36.74 27.66 -8.66
CA ARG A 426 -35.78 26.86 -7.88
C ARG A 426 -36.38 25.52 -7.44
N ALA A 427 -37.64 25.48 -7.02
CA ALA A 427 -38.30 24.24 -6.62
C ALA A 427 -38.43 23.23 -7.78
N LEU A 428 -38.77 23.71 -8.98
CA LEU A 428 -38.81 22.87 -10.19
C LEU A 428 -37.42 22.43 -10.64
N ALA A 429 -36.41 23.28 -10.47
CA ALA A 429 -35.01 22.95 -10.75
C ALA A 429 -34.51 21.83 -9.83
N MET A 430 -34.68 21.95 -8.52
CA MET A 430 -34.31 20.89 -7.56
C MET A 430 -35.10 19.59 -7.82
N GLN A 431 -36.39 19.66 -8.14
CA GLN A 431 -37.14 18.46 -8.53
C GLN A 431 -36.56 17.78 -9.78
N ARG A 432 -36.06 18.56 -10.76
CA ARG A 432 -35.40 18.03 -11.96
C ARG A 432 -34.05 17.40 -11.64
N GLN A 433 -33.23 18.04 -10.79
CA GLN A 433 -31.95 17.51 -10.33
C GLN A 433 -32.09 16.12 -9.70
N ASN A 434 -33.03 15.96 -8.77
CA ASN A 434 -33.21 14.71 -8.05
C ASN A 434 -33.74 13.59 -8.96
N LEU A 435 -34.53 13.91 -10.00
CA LEU A 435 -34.93 12.96 -11.04
C LEU A 435 -33.74 12.54 -11.92
N LEU A 436 -32.97 13.51 -12.43
CA LEU A 436 -31.75 13.23 -13.22
C LEU A 436 -30.80 12.32 -12.45
N GLN A 437 -30.57 12.61 -11.17
CA GLN A 437 -29.63 11.88 -10.36
C GLN A 437 -30.11 10.45 -10.02
N HIS A 438 -31.38 10.28 -9.65
CA HIS A 438 -31.96 8.95 -9.46
C HIS A 438 -31.88 8.07 -10.73
N HIS A 439 -32.14 8.64 -11.90
CA HIS A 439 -32.04 7.89 -13.16
C HIS A 439 -30.58 7.58 -13.56
N LEU A 440 -29.65 8.50 -13.31
CA LEU A 440 -28.22 8.28 -13.57
C LEU A 440 -27.66 7.15 -12.68
N ASN A 441 -27.84 7.23 -11.36
CA ASN A 441 -27.38 6.21 -10.41
C ASN A 441 -27.97 4.83 -10.74
N ARG A 442 -29.28 4.75 -11.00
CA ARG A 442 -29.93 3.47 -11.35
C ARG A 442 -29.29 2.81 -12.57
N LEU A 443 -29.01 3.59 -13.62
CA LEU A 443 -28.40 3.07 -14.84
C LEU A 443 -26.91 2.69 -14.65
N GLN A 444 -26.17 3.43 -13.81
CA GLN A 444 -24.80 3.09 -13.42
C GLN A 444 -24.74 1.75 -12.67
N HIS A 445 -25.55 1.57 -11.62
CA HIS A 445 -25.62 0.29 -10.89
C HIS A 445 -26.00 -0.89 -11.79
N GLN A 446 -26.98 -0.72 -12.69
CA GLN A 446 -27.38 -1.76 -13.65
C GLN A 446 -26.24 -2.20 -14.60
N GLN A 447 -25.34 -1.28 -14.97
CA GLN A 447 -24.15 -1.61 -15.75
C GLN A 447 -23.07 -2.30 -14.91
N LEU A 448 -22.88 -1.88 -13.64
CA LEU A 448 -21.96 -2.55 -12.70
C LEU A 448 -22.41 -3.99 -12.37
N ASP A 449 -23.71 -4.22 -12.15
CA ASP A 449 -24.27 -5.57 -11.96
C ASP A 449 -24.02 -6.47 -13.19
N THR A 450 -24.17 -5.90 -14.39
CA THR A 450 -23.93 -6.61 -15.66
C THR A 450 -22.47 -7.02 -15.79
N ILE A 451 -21.53 -6.11 -15.50
CA ILE A 451 -20.08 -6.37 -15.55
C ILE A 451 -19.67 -7.35 -14.44
N SER A 452 -20.15 -7.16 -13.21
CA SER A 452 -19.88 -8.05 -12.08
C SER A 452 -20.37 -9.49 -12.35
N SER A 453 -21.54 -9.65 -12.98
CA SER A 453 -22.07 -10.95 -13.42
C SER A 453 -21.18 -11.63 -14.45
N TRP A 454 -20.62 -10.87 -15.41
CA TRP A 454 -19.65 -11.41 -16.37
C TRP A 454 -18.33 -11.80 -15.69
N LEU A 455 -17.83 -10.97 -14.76
CA LEU A 455 -16.62 -11.27 -13.98
C LEU A 455 -16.78 -12.59 -13.21
N ILE A 456 -17.94 -12.83 -12.57
CA ILE A 456 -18.20 -14.09 -11.84
C ILE A 456 -18.09 -15.32 -12.78
N GLU A 457 -18.68 -15.25 -13.97
CA GLU A 457 -18.66 -16.39 -14.91
C GLU A 457 -17.27 -16.57 -15.55
N MET A 458 -16.49 -15.49 -15.73
CA MET A 458 -15.11 -15.58 -16.19
C MET A 458 -14.16 -16.13 -15.10
N GLU A 459 -14.27 -15.66 -13.86
CA GLU A 459 -13.53 -16.22 -12.70
C GLU A 459 -13.84 -17.71 -12.50
N LYS A 460 -15.11 -18.09 -12.66
CA LYS A 460 -15.55 -19.50 -12.65
C LYS A 460 -14.97 -20.30 -13.82
N THR A 461 -14.88 -19.70 -15.01
CA THR A 461 -14.22 -20.31 -16.18
C THR A 461 -12.73 -20.52 -15.90
N MET A 462 -12.03 -19.52 -15.36
CA MET A 462 -10.63 -19.62 -14.94
C MET A 462 -10.40 -20.70 -13.87
N ALA A 463 -11.26 -20.76 -12.85
CA ALA A 463 -11.20 -21.78 -11.79
C ALA A 463 -11.50 -23.21 -12.28
N THR A 464 -12.14 -23.37 -13.45
CA THR A 464 -12.42 -24.67 -14.08
C THR A 464 -11.44 -25.05 -15.19
N ASN A 465 -10.48 -24.18 -15.54
CA ASN A 465 -9.47 -24.49 -16.55
C ASN A 465 -8.51 -25.58 -16.06
N SER A 466 -8.15 -26.51 -16.95
CA SER A 466 -7.25 -27.61 -16.63
C SER A 466 -5.79 -27.17 -16.49
N THR A 467 -5.04 -27.92 -15.66
CA THR A 467 -3.57 -27.90 -15.65
C THR A 467 -3.04 -28.17 -17.07
N ILE A 468 -1.84 -27.65 -17.36
CA ILE A 468 -1.25 -27.80 -18.68
C ILE A 468 -0.97 -29.28 -18.96
N SER A 469 -1.44 -29.75 -20.11
CA SER A 469 -1.27 -31.14 -20.54
C SER A 469 0.19 -31.45 -20.88
N ASP A 470 0.63 -32.69 -20.72
CA ASP A 470 1.91 -33.17 -21.24
C ASP A 470 1.84 -33.76 -22.67
N ASN A 471 0.65 -33.77 -23.29
CA ASN A 471 0.46 -34.12 -24.70
C ASN A 471 0.32 -32.86 -25.57
N ALA A 472 1.16 -32.72 -26.60
CA ALA A 472 1.20 -31.59 -27.53
C ALA A 472 -0.15 -31.28 -28.21
N ASP A 473 -0.95 -32.29 -28.53
CA ASP A 473 -2.25 -32.09 -29.21
C ASP A 473 -3.32 -31.53 -28.25
N GLU A 474 -3.28 -31.92 -26.97
CA GLU A 474 -4.18 -31.35 -25.96
C GLU A 474 -3.69 -29.97 -25.50
N VAL A 475 -2.38 -29.69 -25.53
CA VAL A 475 -1.84 -28.33 -25.35
C VAL A 475 -2.29 -27.41 -26.50
N ALA A 476 -2.29 -27.89 -27.75
CA ALA A 476 -2.82 -27.13 -28.88
C ALA A 476 -4.30 -26.77 -28.69
N LYS A 477 -5.12 -27.73 -28.25
CA LYS A 477 -6.52 -27.48 -27.86
C LYS A 477 -6.65 -26.50 -26.68
N GLN A 478 -5.76 -26.54 -25.69
CA GLN A 478 -5.71 -25.56 -24.60
C GLN A 478 -5.32 -24.14 -25.07
N ILE A 479 -4.60 -24.01 -26.20
CA ILE A 479 -4.32 -22.72 -26.85
C ILE A 479 -5.59 -22.19 -27.54
N ASP A 480 -6.31 -23.02 -28.29
CA ASP A 480 -7.60 -22.62 -28.90
C ASP A 480 -8.64 -22.20 -27.84
N GLU A 481 -8.72 -22.95 -26.73
CA GLU A 481 -9.59 -22.64 -25.58
C GLU A 481 -9.19 -21.32 -24.89
N HIS A 482 -7.90 -21.01 -24.79
CA HIS A 482 -7.39 -19.74 -24.25
C HIS A 482 -7.63 -18.56 -25.22
N ALA A 483 -7.43 -18.75 -26.52
CA ALA A 483 -7.71 -17.71 -27.53
C ALA A 483 -9.20 -17.32 -27.53
N ALA A 484 -10.10 -18.30 -27.44
CA ALA A 484 -11.54 -18.09 -27.29
C ALA A 484 -11.97 -17.55 -25.89
N LEU A 485 -11.03 -17.43 -24.96
CA LEU A 485 -11.19 -16.74 -23.68
C LEU A 485 -10.69 -15.29 -23.79
N GLN A 486 -9.54 -15.07 -24.45
CA GLN A 486 -9.00 -13.74 -24.75
C GLN A 486 -9.98 -12.89 -25.57
N GLU A 487 -10.62 -13.44 -26.62
CA GLU A 487 -11.64 -12.72 -27.41
C GLU A 487 -12.79 -12.19 -26.54
N LYS A 488 -13.17 -12.92 -25.49
CA LYS A 488 -14.23 -12.50 -24.54
C LYS A 488 -13.76 -11.39 -23.60
N ILE A 489 -12.47 -11.38 -23.23
CA ILE A 489 -11.85 -10.28 -22.47
C ILE A 489 -11.82 -9.03 -23.37
N ASP A 490 -11.26 -9.13 -24.57
CA ASP A 490 -11.12 -8.01 -25.51
C ASP A 490 -12.48 -7.36 -25.85
N ALA A 491 -13.53 -8.18 -25.98
CA ALA A 491 -14.91 -7.70 -26.17
C ALA A 491 -15.44 -6.85 -24.99
N GLN A 492 -15.06 -7.17 -23.74
CA GLN A 492 -15.51 -6.44 -22.54
C GLN A 492 -14.63 -5.25 -22.15
N GLN A 493 -13.44 -5.10 -22.73
CA GLN A 493 -12.57 -3.93 -22.51
C GLN A 493 -13.34 -2.62 -22.77
N ASN A 494 -14.19 -2.59 -23.80
CA ASN A 494 -15.06 -1.44 -24.13
C ASN A 494 -16.18 -1.18 -23.13
N SER A 495 -16.55 -2.16 -22.29
CA SER A 495 -17.52 -2.02 -21.20
C SER A 495 -16.82 -1.50 -19.94
N ILE A 496 -15.65 -2.07 -19.62
CA ILE A 496 -14.81 -1.66 -18.49
C ILE A 496 -14.34 -0.21 -18.65
N GLN A 497 -13.87 0.18 -19.84
CA GLN A 497 -13.39 1.54 -20.10
C GLN A 497 -14.50 2.60 -19.92
N LYS A 498 -15.78 2.23 -20.05
CA LYS A 498 -16.92 3.15 -19.79
C LYS A 498 -17.16 3.39 -18.31
N LEU A 499 -16.73 2.50 -17.41
CA LEU A 499 -16.79 2.73 -15.96
C LEU A 499 -15.96 3.95 -15.53
N SER A 500 -14.86 4.23 -16.25
CA SER A 500 -14.05 5.46 -16.07
C SER A 500 -14.80 6.76 -16.42
N THR A 501 -16.05 6.67 -16.89
CA THR A 501 -16.92 7.83 -17.20
C THR A 501 -18.13 7.91 -16.27
N PHE A 502 -18.16 7.10 -15.20
CA PHE A 502 -19.20 7.20 -14.19
C PHE A 502 -18.92 8.40 -13.30
N VAL A 503 -19.95 9.21 -13.10
CA VAL A 503 -19.90 10.40 -12.24
C VAL A 503 -20.92 10.16 -11.15
N ALA A 504 -20.46 10.11 -9.91
CA ALA A 504 -21.34 10.16 -8.75
C ALA A 504 -21.63 11.64 -8.45
N VAL A 505 -22.89 11.97 -8.20
CA VAL A 505 -23.36 13.33 -7.93
C VAL A 505 -23.92 13.36 -6.53
N VAL A 506 -23.40 14.27 -5.70
CA VAL A 506 -23.88 14.47 -4.33
C VAL A 506 -25.07 15.42 -4.36
N ASP A 507 -26.15 15.05 -3.66
CA ASP A 507 -27.14 16.02 -3.19
C ASP A 507 -26.73 16.42 -1.77
N GLU A 508 -26.34 17.68 -1.60
CA GLU A 508 -25.84 18.24 -0.34
C GLU A 508 -26.91 18.28 0.77
N CYS A 509 -28.18 18.05 0.43
CA CYS A 509 -29.30 18.24 1.35
C CYS A 509 -29.53 17.09 2.35
N GLU A 510 -29.00 15.88 2.14
CA GLU A 510 -29.23 14.74 3.06
C GLU A 510 -27.99 13.86 3.33
N GLN A 511 -27.74 13.56 4.62
CA GLN A 511 -26.69 12.64 5.12
C GLN A 511 -26.89 11.16 4.72
N THR A 512 -27.86 10.87 3.87
CA THR A 512 -28.11 9.57 3.24
C THR A 512 -27.25 9.36 2.00
N SER A 513 -26.89 10.43 1.27
CA SER A 513 -26.19 10.36 -0.03
C SER A 513 -24.73 9.90 0.10
N GLU A 514 -24.02 10.29 1.16
CA GLU A 514 -22.61 9.92 1.40
C GLU A 514 -22.37 8.40 1.39
N ARG A 515 -23.32 7.60 1.90
CA ARG A 515 -23.18 6.14 1.96
C ARG A 515 -23.41 5.46 0.61
N GLU A 516 -24.35 5.97 -0.17
CA GLU A 516 -24.60 5.45 -1.52
C GLU A 516 -23.42 5.77 -2.45
N TYR A 517 -22.74 6.91 -2.24
CA TYR A 517 -21.44 7.21 -2.83
C TYR A 517 -20.35 6.22 -2.38
N GLU A 518 -20.16 6.04 -1.06
CA GLU A 518 -19.08 5.20 -0.50
C GLU A 518 -19.18 3.73 -0.97
N ASP A 519 -20.40 3.22 -1.10
CA ASP A 519 -20.66 1.86 -1.59
C ASP A 519 -20.51 1.74 -3.12
N LEU A 520 -20.80 2.79 -3.90
CA LEU A 520 -20.53 2.84 -5.34
C LEU A 520 -19.02 2.87 -5.66
N GLU A 521 -18.23 3.64 -4.92
CA GLU A 521 -16.78 3.72 -5.09
C GLU A 521 -16.11 2.36 -4.79
N LYS A 522 -16.47 1.72 -3.66
CA LYS A 522 -16.02 0.35 -3.33
C LYS A 522 -16.38 -0.66 -4.42
N LEU A 523 -17.58 -0.56 -4.99
CA LEU A 523 -18.06 -1.47 -6.05
C LEU A 523 -17.25 -1.30 -7.33
N LEU A 524 -16.94 -0.06 -7.73
CA LEU A 524 -16.05 0.26 -8.85
C LEU A 524 -14.63 -0.27 -8.61
N GLN A 525 -14.05 -0.02 -7.43
CA GLN A 525 -12.71 -0.50 -7.08
C GLN A 525 -12.62 -2.03 -7.10
N MET A 526 -13.61 -2.73 -6.54
CA MET A 526 -13.70 -4.20 -6.55
C MET A 526 -13.81 -4.75 -7.97
N VAL A 527 -14.63 -4.14 -8.83
CA VAL A 527 -14.75 -4.51 -10.25
C VAL A 527 -13.42 -4.34 -10.99
N GLY A 528 -12.69 -3.23 -10.74
CA GLY A 528 -11.36 -2.98 -11.31
C GLY A 528 -10.31 -4.02 -10.86
N GLN A 529 -10.24 -4.34 -9.57
CA GLN A 529 -9.30 -5.34 -9.03
C GLN A 529 -9.52 -6.73 -9.65
N ARG A 530 -10.79 -7.16 -9.74
CA ARG A 530 -11.18 -8.44 -10.35
C ARG A 530 -10.84 -8.48 -11.84
N TRP A 531 -11.09 -7.40 -12.57
CA TRP A 531 -10.70 -7.27 -13.98
C TRP A 531 -9.19 -7.41 -14.19
N MET A 532 -8.36 -6.74 -13.37
CA MET A 532 -6.90 -6.87 -13.44
C MET A 532 -6.45 -8.31 -13.18
N THR A 533 -7.02 -8.99 -12.17
CA THR A 533 -6.70 -10.40 -11.87
C THR A 533 -6.99 -11.33 -13.05
N ILE A 534 -8.08 -11.11 -13.80
CA ILE A 534 -8.42 -11.86 -15.01
C ILE A 534 -7.40 -11.61 -16.12
N CYS A 535 -6.99 -10.36 -16.32
CA CYS A 535 -5.99 -9.99 -17.33
C CYS A 535 -4.59 -10.56 -17.02
N GLU A 536 -4.14 -10.48 -15.76
CA GLU A 536 -2.88 -11.05 -15.31
C GLU A 536 -2.84 -12.58 -15.45
N TRP A 537 -3.94 -13.26 -15.12
CA TRP A 537 -4.09 -14.70 -15.34
C TRP A 537 -4.03 -15.04 -16.83
N ALA A 538 -4.70 -14.26 -17.69
CA ALA A 538 -4.70 -14.48 -19.14
C ALA A 538 -3.31 -14.29 -19.76
N GLU A 539 -2.57 -13.22 -19.42
CA GLU A 539 -1.19 -13.00 -19.88
C GLU A 539 -0.25 -14.09 -19.34
N THR A 540 -0.48 -14.58 -18.12
CA THR A 540 0.31 -15.66 -17.51
C THR A 540 0.06 -17.00 -18.19
N ARG A 541 -1.21 -17.35 -18.46
CA ARG A 541 -1.58 -18.59 -19.16
C ARG A 541 -1.06 -18.59 -20.61
N ALA A 542 -1.10 -17.44 -21.28
CA ALA A 542 -0.50 -17.29 -22.62
C ALA A 542 1.00 -17.64 -22.60
N LYS A 543 1.79 -17.01 -21.72
CA LYS A 543 3.24 -17.26 -21.58
C LYS A 543 3.59 -18.72 -21.27
N GLN A 544 2.73 -19.44 -20.55
CA GLN A 544 2.97 -20.84 -20.20
C GLN A 544 2.77 -21.77 -21.42
N LEU A 545 1.78 -21.47 -22.27
CA LEU A 545 1.45 -22.24 -23.47
C LEU A 545 2.33 -21.88 -24.68
N ASP A 546 2.85 -20.64 -24.75
CA ASP A 546 3.65 -20.10 -25.84
C ASP A 546 4.86 -21.00 -26.18
N GLY A 547 4.95 -21.48 -27.42
CA GLY A 547 5.98 -22.41 -27.91
C GLY A 547 5.99 -23.82 -27.27
N LEU A 548 5.03 -24.18 -26.41
CA LEU A 548 5.05 -25.47 -25.71
C LEU A 548 4.73 -26.65 -26.65
N VAL A 549 3.87 -26.45 -27.65
CA VAL A 549 3.50 -27.48 -28.63
C VAL A 549 4.70 -27.89 -29.49
N GLU A 550 5.55 -26.94 -29.90
CA GLU A 550 6.79 -27.24 -30.62
C GLU A 550 7.81 -27.95 -29.72
N LEU A 551 7.99 -27.46 -28.48
CA LEU A 551 8.95 -28.02 -27.53
C LEU A 551 8.59 -29.47 -27.11
N LEU A 552 7.31 -29.79 -26.99
CA LEU A 552 6.84 -31.16 -26.75
C LEU A 552 7.07 -32.07 -27.96
N LYS A 553 6.80 -31.60 -29.19
CA LYS A 553 7.05 -32.40 -30.40
C LYS A 553 8.55 -32.69 -30.58
N GLU A 554 9.42 -31.71 -30.32
CA GLU A 554 10.87 -31.94 -30.35
C GLU A 554 11.33 -32.89 -29.22
N TYR A 555 10.69 -32.84 -28.04
CA TYR A 555 10.95 -33.82 -26.97
C TYR A 555 10.57 -35.23 -27.39
N ASP A 556 9.34 -35.44 -27.87
CA ASP A 556 8.85 -36.77 -28.24
C ASP A 556 9.68 -37.38 -29.39
N ASP A 557 9.97 -36.60 -30.45
CA ASP A 557 10.80 -37.03 -31.58
C ASP A 557 12.22 -37.44 -31.13
N THR A 558 12.88 -36.61 -30.32
CA THR A 558 14.27 -36.89 -29.85
C THR A 558 14.32 -38.00 -28.80
N HIS A 559 13.31 -38.11 -27.93
CA HIS A 559 13.19 -39.15 -26.92
C HIS A 559 12.90 -40.52 -27.54
N GLU A 560 12.00 -40.61 -28.53
CA GLU A 560 11.78 -41.84 -29.28
C GLU A 560 13.02 -42.28 -30.05
N HIS A 561 13.68 -41.35 -30.76
CA HIS A 561 14.90 -41.63 -31.51
C HIS A 561 16.00 -42.21 -30.62
N LEU A 562 16.30 -41.55 -29.50
CA LEU A 562 17.33 -42.03 -28.56
C LEU A 562 16.96 -43.36 -27.90
N ASN A 563 15.70 -43.58 -27.50
CA ASN A 563 15.32 -44.86 -26.90
C ASN A 563 15.41 -46.02 -27.88
N ARG A 564 15.07 -45.80 -29.15
CA ARG A 564 15.22 -46.76 -30.26
C ARG A 564 16.69 -47.07 -30.51
N TRP A 565 17.51 -46.03 -30.70
CA TRP A 565 18.95 -46.19 -30.93
C TRP A 565 19.65 -46.89 -29.75
N LEU A 566 19.35 -46.52 -28.51
CA LEU A 566 19.88 -47.17 -27.31
C LEU A 566 19.54 -48.67 -27.27
N SER A 567 18.31 -49.05 -27.65
CA SER A 567 17.91 -50.47 -27.70
C SER A 567 18.72 -51.27 -28.71
N GLU A 568 18.96 -50.73 -29.90
CA GLU A 568 19.81 -51.37 -30.92
C GLU A 568 21.27 -51.52 -30.43
N ARG A 569 21.83 -50.51 -29.73
CA ARG A 569 23.20 -50.57 -29.21
C ARG A 569 23.34 -51.49 -28.00
N GLU A 570 22.30 -51.58 -27.16
CA GLU A 570 22.21 -52.58 -26.08
C GLU A 570 22.16 -54.00 -26.65
N GLU A 571 21.52 -54.21 -27.81
CA GLU A 571 21.54 -55.48 -28.55
C GLU A 571 22.92 -55.76 -29.18
N ASP A 572 23.56 -54.78 -29.84
CA ASP A 572 24.94 -54.90 -30.36
C ASP A 572 25.94 -55.31 -29.25
N LEU A 573 25.79 -54.79 -28.03
CA LEU A 573 26.63 -55.19 -26.88
C LEU A 573 26.47 -56.66 -26.46
N THR A 574 25.38 -57.35 -26.84
CA THR A 574 25.22 -58.78 -26.57
C THR A 574 26.11 -59.65 -27.47
N LEU A 575 26.59 -59.09 -28.59
CA LEU A 575 27.49 -59.76 -29.53
C LEU A 575 28.94 -59.84 -29.01
N LEU A 576 29.28 -59.06 -27.97
CA LEU A 576 30.60 -59.04 -27.34
C LEU A 576 30.84 -60.31 -26.48
N ARG A 577 31.65 -61.21 -27.00
CA ARG A 577 32.01 -62.50 -26.39
C ARG A 577 33.07 -62.30 -25.31
N SER A 578 32.97 -63.07 -24.22
CA SER A 578 33.95 -63.01 -23.13
C SER A 578 35.37 -63.35 -23.61
N ALA A 579 36.32 -62.43 -23.35
CA ALA A 579 37.72 -62.48 -23.83
C ALA A 579 38.50 -63.77 -23.51
N LYS A 580 38.00 -64.62 -22.59
CA LYS A 580 38.55 -65.95 -22.32
C LYS A 580 38.39 -66.93 -23.49
N HIS A 581 37.41 -66.74 -24.37
CA HIS A 581 37.03 -67.66 -25.45
C HIS A 581 37.42 -67.17 -26.86
N LEU A 582 38.28 -66.16 -26.96
CA LEU A 582 38.86 -65.69 -28.22
C LEU A 582 40.20 -66.42 -28.39
N GLU A 583 40.27 -67.44 -29.24
CA GLU A 583 41.47 -68.28 -29.38
C GLU A 583 42.29 -67.94 -30.63
N THR A 584 41.74 -67.12 -31.53
CA THR A 584 42.40 -66.68 -32.77
C THR A 584 42.46 -65.16 -32.90
N ASP A 585 43.49 -64.65 -33.59
CA ASP A 585 43.68 -63.22 -33.82
C ASP A 585 42.53 -62.62 -34.67
N GLU A 586 41.95 -63.40 -35.59
CA GLU A 586 40.78 -62.99 -36.39
C GLU A 586 39.53 -62.78 -35.52
N GLU A 587 39.30 -63.60 -34.50
CA GLU A 587 38.20 -63.40 -33.54
C GLU A 587 38.43 -62.15 -32.69
N ILE A 588 39.68 -61.90 -32.25
CA ILE A 588 40.03 -60.71 -31.47
C ILE A 588 39.77 -59.45 -32.30
N ILE A 589 40.26 -59.41 -33.55
CA ILE A 589 40.02 -58.31 -34.49
C ILE A 589 38.51 -58.12 -34.74
N GLN A 590 37.73 -59.20 -34.89
CA GLN A 590 36.28 -59.10 -35.04
C GLN A 590 35.60 -58.44 -33.83
N GLN A 591 35.99 -58.81 -32.60
CA GLN A 591 35.41 -58.22 -31.38
C GLN A 591 35.83 -56.75 -31.19
N MET A 592 37.09 -56.41 -31.46
CA MET A 592 37.56 -55.02 -31.45
C MET A 592 36.87 -54.18 -32.53
N GLY A 593 36.58 -54.76 -33.71
CA GLY A 593 35.80 -54.10 -34.76
C GLY A 593 34.37 -53.75 -34.32
N ILE A 594 33.71 -54.62 -33.57
CA ILE A 594 32.38 -54.35 -32.97
C ILE A 594 32.48 -53.24 -31.91
N MET A 595 33.46 -53.32 -31.01
CA MET A 595 33.69 -52.33 -29.95
C MET A 595 33.87 -50.91 -30.52
N HIS A 596 34.85 -50.71 -31.42
CA HIS A 596 35.09 -49.41 -32.05
C HIS A 596 33.91 -48.94 -32.92
N ARG A 597 33.09 -49.85 -33.47
CA ARG A 597 31.85 -49.50 -34.20
C ARG A 597 30.79 -48.90 -33.27
N ILE A 598 30.65 -49.39 -32.04
CA ILE A 598 29.70 -48.84 -31.06
C ILE A 598 30.20 -47.49 -30.53
N GLU A 599 31.48 -47.38 -30.18
CA GLU A 599 32.14 -46.11 -29.78
C GLU A 599 31.97 -45.02 -30.85
N ALA A 600 32.18 -45.37 -32.13
CA ALA A 600 32.00 -44.48 -33.28
C ALA A 600 30.55 -44.02 -33.52
N LEU A 601 29.56 -44.69 -32.93
CA LEU A 601 28.15 -44.32 -33.00
C LEU A 601 27.74 -43.50 -31.76
N LEU A 602 28.24 -43.82 -30.57
CA LEU A 602 28.11 -42.99 -29.36
C LEU A 602 28.62 -41.56 -29.61
N GLU A 603 29.81 -41.41 -30.21
CA GLU A 603 30.40 -40.09 -30.51
C GLU A 603 29.50 -39.24 -31.43
N LYS A 604 28.76 -39.87 -32.35
CA LYS A 604 27.84 -39.17 -33.26
C LYS A 604 26.54 -38.76 -32.56
N GLU A 605 25.94 -39.71 -31.83
CA GLU A 605 24.63 -39.53 -31.19
C GLU A 605 24.69 -38.72 -29.89
N HIS A 606 25.87 -38.45 -29.35
CA HIS A 606 26.06 -37.63 -28.15
C HIS A 606 25.39 -36.24 -28.27
N ASN A 607 25.40 -35.64 -29.47
CA ASN A 607 24.71 -34.37 -29.72
C ASN A 607 23.19 -34.48 -29.54
N GLN A 608 22.59 -35.62 -29.90
CA GLN A 608 21.16 -35.88 -29.73
C GLN A 608 20.84 -36.05 -28.25
N PHE A 609 21.66 -36.79 -27.50
CA PHE A 609 21.53 -36.93 -26.04
C PHE A 609 21.61 -35.58 -25.31
N VAL A 610 22.57 -34.73 -25.67
CA VAL A 610 22.69 -33.37 -25.12
C VAL A 610 21.46 -32.52 -25.46
N ARG A 611 20.91 -32.63 -26.69
CA ARG A 611 19.69 -31.93 -27.10
C ARG A 611 18.47 -32.38 -26.29
N LEU A 612 18.26 -33.69 -26.11
CA LEU A 612 17.18 -34.22 -25.27
C LEU A 612 17.30 -33.71 -23.83
N SER A 613 18.52 -33.68 -23.25
CA SER A 613 18.76 -33.15 -21.90
C SER A 613 18.37 -31.67 -21.77
N GLN A 614 18.73 -30.84 -22.74
CA GLN A 614 18.34 -29.41 -22.79
C GLN A 614 16.82 -29.22 -22.89
N ILE A 615 16.15 -29.97 -23.78
CA ILE A 615 14.69 -29.93 -23.93
C ILE A 615 14.00 -30.42 -22.66
N SER A 616 14.46 -31.52 -22.07
CA SER A 616 13.92 -32.11 -20.84
C SER A 616 13.98 -31.14 -19.66
N THR A 617 15.09 -30.41 -19.49
CA THR A 617 15.22 -29.37 -18.46
C THR A 617 14.25 -28.21 -18.73
N THR A 618 14.15 -27.75 -19.98
CA THR A 618 13.25 -26.65 -20.37
C THR A 618 11.77 -27.00 -20.15
N LEU A 619 11.38 -28.27 -20.40
CA LEU A 619 10.03 -28.78 -20.09
C LEU A 619 9.82 -28.96 -18.59
N TYR A 620 10.82 -29.45 -17.84
CA TYR A 620 10.74 -29.56 -16.39
C TYR A 620 10.43 -28.20 -15.73
N ASP A 621 11.14 -27.14 -16.13
CA ASP A 621 10.95 -25.79 -15.58
C ASP A 621 9.55 -25.23 -15.92
N ARG A 622 9.08 -25.42 -17.17
CA ARG A 622 7.71 -25.05 -17.58
C ARG A 622 6.62 -25.79 -16.81
N TYR A 623 6.85 -27.06 -16.48
CA TYR A 623 5.89 -27.88 -15.74
C TYR A 623 5.99 -27.77 -14.22
N GLN A 624 7.09 -27.30 -13.66
CA GLN A 624 7.32 -27.27 -12.20
C GLN A 624 6.21 -26.51 -11.44
N THR A 625 5.67 -25.44 -12.04
CA THR A 625 4.62 -24.59 -11.45
C THR A 625 3.20 -24.94 -11.91
N THR A 626 3.05 -25.73 -12.98
CA THR A 626 1.75 -25.92 -13.68
C THR A 626 1.26 -27.37 -13.70
N ASN A 627 2.18 -28.35 -13.71
CA ASN A 627 1.89 -29.78 -13.72
C ASN A 627 3.11 -30.57 -13.17
N GLY A 628 3.26 -30.64 -11.85
CA GLY A 628 4.38 -31.36 -11.22
C GLY A 628 4.44 -32.87 -11.54
N LEU A 629 3.34 -33.47 -12.01
CA LEU A 629 3.34 -34.87 -12.48
C LEU A 629 4.00 -34.99 -13.87
N ALA A 630 3.78 -34.03 -14.78
CA ALA A 630 4.52 -33.95 -16.04
C ALA A 630 6.01 -33.69 -15.81
N ALA A 631 6.36 -32.73 -14.95
CA ALA A 631 7.76 -32.43 -14.61
C ALA A 631 8.51 -33.68 -14.09
N THR A 632 7.86 -34.46 -13.20
CA THR A 632 8.47 -35.69 -12.66
C THR A 632 8.56 -36.82 -13.68
N ARG A 633 7.62 -36.94 -14.64
CA ARG A 633 7.74 -37.89 -15.78
C ARG A 633 8.93 -37.56 -16.68
N VAL A 634 9.02 -36.31 -17.15
CA VAL A 634 10.10 -35.84 -18.04
C VAL A 634 11.47 -36.09 -17.41
N LYS A 635 11.60 -35.79 -16.11
CA LYS A 635 12.81 -36.07 -15.34
C LYS A 635 13.13 -37.58 -15.25
N GLN A 636 12.16 -38.42 -14.92
CA GLN A 636 12.38 -39.88 -14.83
C GLN A 636 12.74 -40.50 -16.18
N ALA A 637 12.17 -40.00 -17.27
CA ALA A 637 12.52 -40.40 -18.63
C ALA A 637 13.98 -40.04 -18.96
N LEU A 638 14.41 -38.80 -18.69
CA LEU A 638 15.80 -38.38 -18.87
C LEU A 638 16.77 -39.20 -18.00
N GLU A 639 16.44 -39.44 -16.73
CA GLU A 639 17.24 -40.28 -15.82
C GLU A 639 17.38 -41.71 -16.37
N THR A 640 16.32 -42.26 -16.98
CA THR A 640 16.33 -43.60 -17.60
C THR A 640 17.21 -43.63 -18.85
N VAL A 641 17.07 -42.65 -19.75
CA VAL A 641 17.91 -42.54 -20.97
C VAL A 641 19.39 -42.35 -20.60
N THR A 642 19.68 -41.56 -19.56
CA THR A 642 21.05 -41.35 -19.05
C THR A 642 21.64 -42.64 -18.49
N GLN A 643 20.91 -43.37 -17.64
CA GLN A 643 21.37 -44.65 -17.09
C GLN A 643 21.65 -45.71 -18.16
N ARG A 644 20.86 -45.73 -19.25
CA ARG A 644 21.09 -46.61 -20.42
C ARG A 644 22.36 -46.21 -21.16
N TRP A 645 22.53 -44.92 -21.45
CA TRP A 645 23.72 -44.37 -22.10
C TRP A 645 25.00 -44.71 -21.30
N ASP A 646 25.01 -44.41 -20.00
CA ASP A 646 26.16 -44.65 -19.12
C ASP A 646 26.50 -46.14 -18.97
N ASN A 647 25.50 -47.02 -18.99
CA ASN A 647 25.68 -48.48 -18.99
C ASN A 647 26.39 -48.96 -20.27
N ILE A 648 26.04 -48.44 -21.44
CA ILE A 648 26.73 -48.76 -22.71
C ILE A 648 28.20 -48.31 -22.63
N VAL A 649 28.46 -47.07 -22.21
CA VAL A 649 29.83 -46.53 -22.06
C VAL A 649 30.64 -47.38 -21.08
N THR A 650 30.10 -47.64 -19.88
CA THR A 650 30.78 -48.42 -18.83
C THR A 650 31.14 -49.82 -19.31
N ARG A 651 30.24 -50.49 -20.06
CA ARG A 651 30.49 -51.85 -20.56
C ARG A 651 31.54 -51.90 -21.68
N LEU A 652 31.66 -50.85 -22.49
CA LEU A 652 32.75 -50.72 -23.47
C LEU A 652 34.10 -50.47 -22.75
N GLU A 653 34.13 -49.61 -21.74
CA GLU A 653 35.32 -49.39 -20.90
C GLU A 653 35.76 -50.66 -20.16
N GLU A 654 34.82 -51.42 -19.58
CA GLU A 654 35.12 -52.71 -18.96
C GLU A 654 35.66 -53.73 -19.97
N TYR A 655 35.10 -53.78 -21.18
CA TYR A 655 35.50 -54.72 -22.22
C TYR A 655 36.88 -54.41 -22.80
N SER A 656 37.15 -53.15 -23.14
CA SER A 656 38.49 -52.70 -23.61
C SER A 656 39.55 -52.93 -22.53
N GLN A 657 39.27 -52.60 -21.26
CA GLN A 657 40.16 -52.92 -20.16
C GLN A 657 40.38 -54.43 -19.97
N MET A 658 39.39 -55.29 -20.24
CA MET A 658 39.56 -56.75 -20.18
C MET A 658 40.43 -57.29 -21.32
N LEU A 659 40.32 -56.76 -22.54
CA LEU A 659 41.19 -57.13 -23.67
C LEU A 659 42.66 -56.78 -23.38
N VAL A 660 42.92 -55.56 -22.90
CA VAL A 660 44.27 -55.11 -22.49
C VAL A 660 44.80 -55.95 -21.31
N ARG A 661 43.99 -56.18 -20.26
CA ARG A 661 44.41 -57.00 -19.10
C ARG A 661 44.65 -58.47 -19.42
N THR A 662 44.07 -59.00 -20.49
CA THR A 662 44.32 -60.39 -20.95
C THR A 662 45.48 -60.50 -21.92
N GLY A 663 46.13 -59.40 -22.29
CA GLY A 663 47.27 -59.38 -23.21
C GLY A 663 46.91 -59.78 -24.64
N LYS A 664 45.64 -59.56 -25.04
CA LYS A 664 45.11 -59.93 -26.36
C LYS A 664 45.03 -58.76 -27.35
N ALA A 665 45.28 -57.53 -26.89
CA ALA A 665 45.48 -56.35 -27.71
C ALA A 665 46.60 -55.52 -27.08
N ASP A 666 47.53 -54.99 -27.87
CA ASP A 666 48.44 -53.94 -27.44
C ASP A 666 47.77 -52.56 -27.55
N VAL A 667 48.30 -51.55 -26.87
CA VAL A 667 47.71 -50.20 -26.81
C VAL A 667 47.70 -49.52 -28.19
N THR A 668 48.52 -50.00 -29.13
CA THR A 668 48.55 -49.54 -30.53
C THR A 668 47.49 -50.17 -31.42
N ASP A 669 46.89 -51.29 -31.03
CA ASP A 669 45.94 -52.04 -31.89
C ASP A 669 44.52 -51.45 -31.85
N LEU A 670 44.33 -50.38 -31.07
CA LEU A 670 43.09 -49.60 -30.94
C LEU A 670 42.91 -48.55 -32.07
N GLU A 671 43.82 -48.49 -33.06
CA GLU A 671 43.63 -47.62 -34.22
C GLU A 671 42.67 -48.24 -35.26
N ARG A 672 41.58 -47.50 -35.51
CA ARG A 672 40.29 -47.93 -36.06
C ARG A 672 40.29 -48.15 -37.59
N PRO A 673 40.04 -49.38 -38.10
CA PRO A 673 39.80 -49.64 -39.53
C PRO A 673 38.37 -49.22 -39.96
N GLU A 674 38.16 -49.00 -41.27
CA GLU A 674 36.88 -48.53 -41.83
C GLU A 674 36.05 -49.60 -42.55
N SER A 675 34.72 -49.51 -42.39
CA SER A 675 33.64 -49.92 -43.33
C SER A 675 33.20 -51.41 -43.44
N THR A 676 31.98 -51.60 -43.99
CA THR A 676 31.17 -52.85 -44.18
C THR A 676 30.57 -53.48 -42.91
N THR A 677 29.33 -54.00 -42.78
CA THR A 677 28.09 -54.25 -43.58
C THR A 677 27.83 -55.70 -44.05
N ASP A 678 26.68 -56.37 -43.83
CA ASP A 678 25.52 -56.29 -42.89
C ASP A 678 24.70 -57.64 -43.02
N GLU A 679 23.35 -57.69 -42.78
CA GLU A 679 22.40 -58.86 -42.87
C GLU A 679 22.51 -59.97 -41.76
N GLU A 680 21.49 -60.76 -41.33
CA GLU A 680 20.01 -60.64 -41.21
C GLU A 680 19.36 -61.76 -40.30
N HIS A 681 18.21 -61.46 -39.65
CA HIS A 681 17.03 -62.35 -39.34
C HIS A 681 16.97 -63.42 -38.19
N GLU A 682 15.73 -63.85 -37.86
CA GLU A 682 15.25 -64.53 -36.62
C GLU A 682 14.92 -66.07 -36.69
N HIS A 683 14.68 -66.76 -35.53
CA HIS A 683 13.37 -67.37 -35.09
C HIS A 683 13.44 -68.40 -33.90
N ARG A 684 12.35 -69.14 -33.57
CA ARG A 684 11.97 -69.67 -32.22
C ARG A 684 12.00 -71.22 -31.96
N LEU A 685 11.92 -71.56 -30.65
CA LEU A 685 11.79 -72.82 -29.82
C LEU A 685 10.52 -73.72 -30.06
N PRO A 686 10.21 -74.83 -29.28
CA PRO A 686 10.93 -75.97 -28.60
C PRO A 686 10.23 -77.40 -28.69
N HIS A 687 10.66 -78.46 -27.93
CA HIS A 687 9.86 -79.47 -27.10
C HIS A 687 10.54 -80.88 -26.82
N VAL A 688 10.01 -81.78 -25.93
CA VAL A 688 10.68 -83.01 -25.31
C VAL A 688 9.70 -84.16 -24.84
N GLN A 689 10.15 -85.46 -24.70
CA GLN A 689 9.78 -86.60 -23.73
C GLN A 689 9.68 -88.11 -24.25
N PHE A 690 9.43 -89.14 -23.39
CA PHE A 690 9.97 -90.57 -23.48
C PHE A 690 9.12 -91.80 -22.91
N ALA A 691 9.40 -93.05 -23.41
CA ALA A 691 9.48 -94.42 -22.78
C ALA A 691 8.29 -95.46 -22.53
N GLU A 692 8.63 -96.79 -22.36
CA GLU A 692 7.80 -98.08 -22.29
C GLU A 692 8.66 -99.30 -21.70
N PRO A 693 8.41 -100.68 -21.72
CA PRO A 693 7.24 -101.66 -21.77
C PRO A 693 7.37 -103.01 -20.89
N SER A 694 6.57 -104.10 -21.17
CA SER A 694 6.79 -105.60 -20.96
C SER A 694 6.58 -106.36 -19.59
N ILE A 695 6.33 -107.71 -19.40
CA ILE A 695 5.77 -108.86 -20.22
C ILE A 695 5.10 -110.08 -19.42
N VAL A 696 5.43 -111.41 -19.54
CA VAL A 696 4.57 -112.65 -19.24
C VAL A 696 5.31 -113.94 -18.67
N ALA A 697 4.60 -114.97 -18.11
CA ALA A 697 5.11 -116.33 -17.67
C ALA A 697 4.08 -117.54 -17.72
N SER A 698 4.47 -118.82 -17.44
CA SER A 698 3.61 -120.07 -17.43
C SER A 698 4.19 -121.29 -16.64
N THR A 699 3.43 -122.42 -16.46
CA THR A 699 3.55 -123.45 -15.36
C THR A 699 3.56 -124.98 -15.76
N ASP A 700 3.39 -125.88 -14.77
CA ASP A 700 3.77 -127.33 -14.65
C ASP A 700 2.64 -128.41 -14.83
N GLU A 701 2.94 -129.71 -14.60
CA GLU A 701 2.01 -130.87 -14.46
C GLU A 701 2.54 -131.98 -13.48
N GLU A 702 1.65 -132.70 -12.78
CA GLU A 702 1.90 -133.84 -11.84
C GLU A 702 0.69 -134.84 -11.86
N GLY A 703 0.61 -136.03 -11.20
CA GLY A 703 1.47 -136.76 -10.24
C GLY A 703 0.79 -138.07 -9.74
N GLU A 704 1.39 -138.84 -8.79
CA GLU A 704 0.79 -140.03 -8.12
C GLU A 704 1.26 -140.17 -6.65
N HIS A 705 0.35 -140.38 -5.68
CA HIS A 705 0.48 -141.16 -4.39
C HIS A 705 -0.40 -140.66 -3.20
N GLU A 706 -1.72 -140.91 -3.26
CA GLU A 706 -2.68 -140.51 -2.22
C GLU A 706 -2.47 -141.17 -0.83
N GLU A 707 -1.93 -142.41 -0.75
CA GLU A 707 -1.63 -143.05 0.55
C GLU A 707 -0.35 -142.54 1.23
N ASP A 708 0.52 -141.81 0.52
CA ASP A 708 1.64 -141.11 1.15
C ASP A 708 1.18 -139.77 1.74
N ALA A 709 0.26 -139.07 1.06
CA ALA A 709 -0.24 -137.74 1.41
C ALA A 709 -0.65 -137.57 2.89
N LEU A 710 -1.27 -138.57 3.51
CA LEU A 710 -1.64 -138.52 4.95
C LEU A 710 -0.43 -138.49 5.90
N ARG A 711 0.63 -139.21 5.56
CA ARG A 711 1.87 -139.22 6.34
C ARG A 711 2.73 -138.01 6.01
N THR A 712 2.75 -137.66 4.74
CA THR A 712 3.49 -136.51 4.22
C THR A 712 2.89 -135.21 4.74
N PHE A 713 1.57 -134.98 4.74
CA PHE A 713 0.95 -133.82 5.41
C PHE A 713 1.33 -133.74 6.91
N ALA A 714 1.14 -134.82 7.68
CA ALA A 714 1.42 -134.82 9.12
C ALA A 714 2.92 -134.57 9.42
N LYS A 715 3.80 -134.99 8.52
CA LYS A 715 5.25 -134.71 8.54
C LYS A 715 5.54 -133.27 8.11
N ASN A 716 4.94 -132.78 7.03
CA ASN A 716 5.08 -131.44 6.47
C ASN A 716 4.67 -130.37 7.51
N VAL A 717 3.55 -130.58 8.22
CA VAL A 717 3.13 -129.69 9.33
C VAL A 717 4.17 -129.66 10.46
N GLN A 718 4.74 -130.81 10.85
CA GLN A 718 5.75 -130.86 11.91
C GLN A 718 7.10 -130.30 11.48
N GLU A 719 7.53 -130.52 10.24
CA GLU A 719 8.76 -129.97 9.67
C GLU A 719 8.64 -128.45 9.48
N LEU A 720 7.51 -127.95 8.97
CA LEU A 720 7.28 -126.51 8.84
C LEU A 720 7.08 -125.83 10.20
N GLU A 721 6.41 -126.48 11.17
CA GLU A 721 6.35 -125.99 12.56
C GLU A 721 7.75 -125.89 13.18
N ALA A 722 8.63 -126.86 12.93
CA ALA A 722 10.01 -126.85 13.41
C ALA A 722 10.93 -125.84 12.69
N GLU A 723 10.71 -125.60 11.39
CA GLU A 723 11.43 -124.58 10.61
C GLU A 723 11.03 -123.15 11.03
N ILE A 724 9.79 -122.95 11.47
CA ILE A 724 9.26 -121.65 11.91
C ILE A 724 9.43 -121.41 13.42
N ASP A 725 9.60 -122.44 14.26
CA ASP A 725 9.82 -122.26 15.71
C ASP A 725 11.00 -121.32 16.05
N PRO A 726 12.14 -121.30 15.32
CA PRO A 726 13.18 -120.28 15.49
C PRO A 726 12.70 -118.84 15.25
N LEU A 727 11.80 -118.60 14.30
CA LEU A 727 11.18 -117.29 14.08
C LEU A 727 10.17 -116.98 15.19
N TYR A 728 9.42 -117.97 15.67
CA TYR A 728 8.52 -117.83 16.82
C TYR A 728 9.29 -117.45 18.10
N VAL A 729 10.39 -118.12 18.40
CA VAL A 729 11.28 -117.81 19.54
C VAL A 729 11.94 -116.44 19.37
N TRP A 730 12.37 -116.08 18.14
CA TRP A 730 12.88 -114.74 17.86
C TRP A 730 11.82 -113.66 18.12
N THR A 731 10.57 -113.84 17.68
CA THR A 731 9.49 -112.87 17.95
C THR A 731 9.20 -112.69 19.45
N ASN A 732 9.40 -113.72 20.26
CA ASN A 732 9.24 -113.63 21.73
C ASN A 732 10.48 -113.04 22.45
N SER A 733 11.60 -112.80 21.75
CA SER A 733 12.84 -112.21 22.30
C SER A 733 13.25 -110.88 21.64
N PHE A 734 12.59 -110.50 20.54
CA PHE A 734 12.85 -109.26 19.82
C PHE A 734 12.34 -108.03 20.58
N VAL A 735 13.23 -107.05 20.80
CA VAL A 735 12.92 -105.76 21.42
C VAL A 735 13.28 -104.64 20.45
N VAL A 736 12.33 -103.75 20.19
CA VAL A 736 12.52 -102.59 19.31
C VAL A 736 13.36 -101.53 20.04
N SER A 737 14.45 -101.07 19.41
CA SER A 737 15.21 -99.90 19.85
C SER A 737 14.61 -98.65 19.21
N GLU A 738 14.25 -97.65 20.01
CA GLU A 738 13.71 -96.38 19.54
C GLU A 738 14.79 -95.31 19.27
N LYS A 739 16.08 -95.68 19.35
CA LYS A 739 17.19 -94.74 19.08
C LYS A 739 17.34 -94.52 17.57
N PRO A 740 17.49 -93.26 17.08
CA PRO A 740 17.55 -92.97 15.63
C PRO A 740 18.60 -93.79 14.88
N GLU A 741 19.82 -93.87 15.42
CA GLU A 741 20.94 -94.63 14.84
C GLU A 741 20.64 -96.12 14.63
N ASP A 742 19.84 -96.72 15.52
CA ASP A 742 19.45 -98.13 15.45
C ASP A 742 18.13 -98.32 14.69
N MET A 743 17.25 -97.32 14.67
CA MET A 743 15.90 -97.38 14.10
C MET A 743 15.94 -97.87 12.65
N ARG A 744 16.80 -97.26 11.82
CA ARG A 744 16.98 -97.61 10.40
C ARG A 744 17.56 -99.03 10.22
N LYS A 745 18.40 -99.51 11.14
CA LYS A 745 18.89 -100.91 11.16
C LYS A 745 17.76 -101.87 11.57
N MET A 746 16.95 -101.48 12.55
CA MET A 746 15.86 -102.27 13.12
C MET A 746 14.72 -102.48 12.09
N ILE A 747 14.41 -101.44 11.31
CA ILE A 747 13.52 -101.51 10.14
C ILE A 747 14.02 -102.55 9.14
N GLN A 748 15.30 -102.54 8.76
CA GLN A 748 15.88 -103.53 7.85
C GLN A 748 15.81 -104.97 8.41
N VAL A 749 16.01 -105.15 9.72
CA VAL A 749 15.86 -106.45 10.39
C VAL A 749 14.41 -106.94 10.31
N CYS A 750 13.43 -106.09 10.63
CA CYS A 750 12.00 -106.44 10.50
C CYS A 750 11.62 -106.76 9.04
N GLN A 751 12.07 -105.96 8.08
CA GLN A 751 11.86 -106.20 6.64
C GLN A 751 12.53 -107.49 6.13
N LYS A 752 13.64 -107.92 6.72
CA LYS A 752 14.26 -109.22 6.39
C LYS A 752 13.39 -110.36 6.91
N ARG A 753 13.01 -110.33 8.19
CA ARG A 753 12.16 -111.39 8.78
C ARG A 753 10.78 -111.46 8.14
N LEU A 754 10.20 -110.33 7.73
CA LEU A 754 8.95 -110.30 6.97
C LEU A 754 9.06 -111.00 5.60
N ARG A 755 10.22 -110.92 4.92
CA ARG A 755 10.47 -111.68 3.68
C ARG A 755 10.68 -113.17 3.91
N GLU A 756 11.33 -113.55 5.01
CA GLU A 756 11.48 -114.96 5.41
C GLU A 756 10.10 -115.59 5.68
N ILE A 757 9.18 -114.85 6.35
CA ILE A 757 7.78 -115.25 6.50
C ILE A 757 7.07 -115.36 5.15
N LYS A 758 7.17 -114.36 4.27
CA LYS A 758 6.51 -114.42 2.95
C LYS A 758 6.99 -115.54 2.03
N ALA A 759 8.18 -116.11 2.27
CA ALA A 759 8.63 -117.32 1.58
C ALA A 759 7.89 -118.56 2.08
N GLU A 760 7.83 -118.75 3.41
CA GLU A 760 7.13 -119.90 4.00
C GLU A 760 5.59 -119.79 3.91
N GLU A 761 5.04 -118.60 3.73
CA GLU A 761 3.60 -118.35 3.51
C GLU A 761 3.04 -119.21 2.36
N VAL A 762 3.83 -119.47 1.32
CA VAL A 762 3.45 -120.36 0.22
C VAL A 762 3.30 -121.81 0.70
N ARG A 763 4.19 -122.29 1.58
CA ARG A 763 4.12 -123.64 2.17
C ARG A 763 3.03 -123.75 3.24
N VAL A 764 2.71 -122.66 3.94
CA VAL A 764 1.53 -122.59 4.84
C VAL A 764 0.22 -122.70 4.04
N ASN A 765 0.11 -122.01 2.91
CA ASN A 765 -1.06 -122.10 2.04
C ASN A 765 -1.15 -123.48 1.35
N ALA A 766 -0.02 -124.06 0.93
CA ALA A 766 0.04 -125.42 0.42
C ALA A 766 -0.42 -126.45 1.46
N LEU A 767 0.01 -126.32 2.72
CA LEU A 767 -0.51 -127.14 3.82
C LEU A 767 -2.02 -126.93 4.05
N GLN A 768 -2.55 -125.72 3.87
CA GLN A 768 -3.99 -125.52 3.99
C GLN A 768 -4.74 -126.26 2.87
N LEU A 769 -4.23 -126.25 1.64
CA LEU A 769 -4.74 -127.07 0.54
C LEU A 769 -4.58 -128.58 0.81
N GLU A 770 -3.41 -129.07 1.23
CA GLU A 770 -3.21 -130.48 1.61
C GLU A 770 -4.23 -130.91 2.69
N LEU A 771 -4.59 -130.03 3.63
CA LEU A 771 -5.62 -130.30 4.64
C LEU A 771 -7.05 -130.31 4.06
N GLU A 772 -7.34 -129.45 3.09
CA GLU A 772 -8.64 -129.40 2.38
C GLU A 772 -8.80 -130.63 1.45
N ASP A 773 -7.77 -131.03 0.70
CA ASP A 773 -7.75 -132.26 -0.11
C ASP A 773 -7.89 -133.53 0.77
N LEU A 774 -7.24 -133.55 1.94
CA LEU A 774 -7.42 -134.62 2.92
C LEU A 774 -8.83 -134.65 3.54
N HIS A 775 -9.57 -133.53 3.54
CA HIS A 775 -10.98 -133.54 3.92
C HIS A 775 -11.87 -134.17 2.81
N GLU A 776 -11.53 -134.02 1.52
CA GLU A 776 -12.28 -134.62 0.42
C GLU A 776 -12.07 -136.13 0.28
N LEU A 777 -10.88 -136.65 0.66
CA LEU A 777 -10.52 -138.09 0.60
C LEU A 777 -11.32 -139.03 1.54
N GLY A 778 -12.38 -138.56 2.20
CA GLY A 778 -13.39 -139.41 2.83
C GLY A 778 -12.93 -140.17 4.09
N LEU A 779 -11.94 -139.63 4.79
CA LEU A 779 -11.18 -140.33 5.84
C LEU A 779 -11.88 -140.35 7.21
N ASP A 780 -11.51 -141.35 8.01
CA ASP A 780 -12.06 -141.62 9.34
C ASP A 780 -11.89 -140.41 10.30
N ALA A 781 -13.01 -139.92 10.84
CA ALA A 781 -13.12 -138.60 11.47
C ALA A 781 -12.16 -138.39 12.66
N GLN A 782 -11.80 -139.44 13.39
CA GLN A 782 -10.84 -139.36 14.50
C GLN A 782 -9.40 -139.07 14.02
N LYS A 783 -9.05 -139.46 12.79
CA LYS A 783 -7.75 -139.15 12.17
C LYS A 783 -7.75 -137.75 11.58
N LEU A 784 -8.85 -137.39 10.90
CA LEU A 784 -9.08 -136.06 10.34
C LEU A 784 -8.94 -134.96 11.40
N GLY A 785 -9.58 -135.15 12.56
CA GLY A 785 -9.48 -134.22 13.70
C GLY A 785 -8.05 -134.03 14.18
N SER A 786 -7.22 -135.09 14.21
CA SER A 786 -5.81 -134.99 14.66
C SER A 786 -4.91 -134.22 13.68
N ALA A 787 -5.24 -134.22 12.39
CA ALA A 787 -4.54 -133.46 11.36
C ALA A 787 -4.91 -131.96 11.46
N ASN A 788 -6.20 -131.67 11.56
CA ASN A 788 -6.75 -130.33 11.69
C ASN A 788 -6.30 -129.65 13.00
N ASP A 789 -6.36 -130.36 14.13
CA ASP A 789 -5.81 -129.92 15.43
C ASP A 789 -4.31 -129.56 15.39
N ALA A 790 -3.53 -130.21 14.52
CA ALA A 790 -2.10 -129.89 14.36
C ALA A 790 -1.91 -128.59 13.59
N PHE A 791 -2.62 -128.44 12.46
CA PHE A 791 -2.55 -127.24 11.63
C PHE A 791 -3.07 -125.99 12.36
N ASP A 792 -4.15 -126.09 13.13
CA ASP A 792 -4.69 -124.97 13.92
C ASP A 792 -3.74 -124.51 15.05
N ARG A 793 -3.01 -125.44 15.69
CA ARG A 793 -1.92 -125.08 16.64
C ARG A 793 -0.79 -124.33 15.93
N PHE A 794 -0.39 -124.80 14.75
CA PHE A 794 0.63 -124.16 13.93
C PHE A 794 0.19 -122.75 13.48
N MET A 795 -1.04 -122.57 12.99
CA MET A 795 -1.57 -121.27 12.55
C MET A 795 -1.66 -120.24 13.69
N LYS A 796 -1.82 -120.69 14.93
CA LYS A 796 -1.75 -119.84 16.15
C LYS A 796 -0.32 -119.40 16.50
N LYS A 797 0.71 -120.19 16.15
CA LYS A 797 2.11 -119.70 16.16
C LYS A 797 2.33 -118.70 15.03
N TRP A 798 1.98 -119.08 13.80
CA TRP A 798 2.19 -118.29 12.57
C TRP A 798 1.64 -116.86 12.67
N SER A 799 0.35 -116.72 12.94
CA SER A 799 -0.33 -115.42 13.05
C SER A 799 0.29 -114.49 14.09
N ARG A 800 0.78 -115.03 15.22
CA ARG A 800 1.49 -114.26 16.26
C ARG A 800 2.84 -113.70 15.79
N ILE A 801 3.53 -114.38 14.85
CA ILE A 801 4.75 -113.87 14.22
C ILE A 801 4.39 -112.73 13.26
N VAL A 802 3.47 -112.99 12.32
CA VAL A 802 3.06 -112.05 11.25
C VAL A 802 2.63 -110.71 11.84
N THR A 803 1.70 -110.72 12.80
CA THR A 803 1.18 -109.51 13.45
C THR A 803 2.30 -108.76 14.16
N LYS A 804 3.16 -109.44 14.93
CA LYS A 804 4.12 -108.74 15.79
C LYS A 804 5.25 -108.04 15.01
N ILE A 805 5.67 -108.62 13.88
CA ILE A 805 6.64 -107.96 13.00
C ILE A 805 6.00 -106.77 12.28
N SER A 806 4.75 -106.91 11.84
CA SER A 806 4.02 -105.85 11.13
C SER A 806 3.75 -104.63 12.04
N GLU A 807 3.31 -104.84 13.28
CA GLU A 807 3.20 -103.79 14.31
C GLU A 807 4.54 -103.05 14.51
N SER A 808 5.62 -103.81 14.69
CA SER A 808 6.95 -103.27 15.01
C SER A 808 7.50 -102.43 13.86
N LEU A 809 7.32 -102.89 12.61
CA LEU A 809 7.75 -102.17 11.41
C LEU A 809 6.99 -100.86 11.20
N ASN A 810 5.66 -100.86 11.40
CA ASN A 810 4.83 -99.67 11.24
C ASN A 810 5.15 -98.60 12.31
N SER A 811 5.31 -99.02 13.57
CA SER A 811 5.72 -98.14 14.68
C SER A 811 7.10 -97.50 14.45
N LEU A 812 8.02 -98.25 13.84
CA LEU A 812 9.37 -97.77 13.51
C LEU A 812 9.38 -96.79 12.32
N SER A 813 8.59 -97.03 11.25
CA SER A 813 8.54 -96.14 10.08
C SER A 813 8.06 -94.74 10.48
N LYS A 814 6.93 -94.67 11.18
CA LYS A 814 6.33 -93.40 11.60
C LYS A 814 7.25 -92.55 12.49
N LYS A 815 7.98 -93.18 13.43
CA LYS A 815 8.96 -92.48 14.27
C LYS A 815 10.18 -92.02 13.47
N ASN A 816 10.60 -92.75 12.44
CA ASN A 816 11.70 -92.33 11.56
C ASN A 816 11.29 -91.11 10.70
N GLU A 817 10.07 -91.13 10.15
CA GLU A 817 9.47 -90.00 9.40
C GLU A 817 9.38 -88.74 10.29
N GLU A 818 8.84 -88.86 11.51
CA GLU A 818 8.75 -87.74 12.48
C GLU A 818 10.13 -87.16 12.84
N ILE A 819 11.21 -87.95 12.85
CA ILE A 819 12.56 -87.45 13.12
C ILE A 819 13.13 -86.71 11.90
N GLU A 820 12.94 -87.24 10.69
CA GLU A 820 13.46 -86.64 9.46
C GLU A 820 12.80 -85.28 9.16
N GLU A 821 11.48 -85.13 9.42
CA GLU A 821 10.80 -83.82 9.35
C GLU A 821 11.36 -82.81 10.36
N ASN A 822 11.61 -83.22 11.61
CA ASN A 822 12.16 -82.31 12.62
C ASN A 822 13.61 -81.89 12.32
N MET A 823 14.41 -82.73 11.65
CA MET A 823 15.76 -82.37 11.19
C MET A 823 15.74 -81.37 10.02
N ASP A 824 14.82 -81.53 9.07
CA ASP A 824 14.61 -80.59 7.95
C ASP A 824 14.21 -79.18 8.46
N ILE A 825 13.33 -79.12 9.46
CA ILE A 825 12.98 -77.86 10.16
C ILE A 825 14.21 -77.24 10.82
N ALA A 826 15.04 -78.04 11.51
CA ALA A 826 16.26 -77.55 12.15
C ALA A 826 17.28 -76.99 11.14
N GLN A 827 17.48 -77.66 10.01
CA GLN A 827 18.35 -77.17 8.92
C GLN A 827 17.85 -75.83 8.37
N LYS A 828 16.55 -75.72 8.07
CA LYS A 828 15.95 -74.49 7.50
C LYS A 828 16.06 -73.27 8.42
N ILE A 829 16.05 -73.47 9.74
CA ILE A 829 16.30 -72.38 10.70
C ILE A 829 17.76 -71.93 10.65
N GLY A 830 18.72 -72.86 10.55
CA GLY A 830 20.15 -72.54 10.40
C GLY A 830 20.46 -71.78 9.09
N GLU A 831 19.89 -72.24 7.97
CA GLU A 831 20.00 -71.56 6.68
C GLU A 831 19.40 -70.14 6.72
N TRP A 832 18.25 -69.95 7.39
CA TRP A 832 17.67 -68.62 7.59
C TRP A 832 18.53 -67.73 8.49
N LEU A 833 19.09 -68.26 9.59
CA LEU A 833 19.95 -67.49 10.50
C LEU A 833 21.21 -66.98 9.79
N HIS A 834 21.89 -67.84 9.03
CA HIS A 834 23.07 -67.44 8.27
C HIS A 834 22.73 -66.42 7.17
N SER A 835 21.56 -66.55 6.53
CA SER A 835 21.07 -65.53 5.59
C SER A 835 20.73 -64.20 6.30
N ALA A 836 20.24 -64.23 7.54
CA ALA A 836 19.93 -63.03 8.31
C ALA A 836 21.19 -62.26 8.72
N GLU A 837 22.28 -62.94 9.09
CA GLU A 837 23.60 -62.33 9.32
C GLU A 837 24.07 -61.52 8.10
N GLY A 838 24.02 -62.12 6.91
CA GLY A 838 24.41 -61.47 5.65
C GLY A 838 23.56 -60.23 5.35
N VAL A 839 22.24 -60.30 5.55
CA VAL A 839 21.36 -59.15 5.34
C VAL A 839 21.57 -58.06 6.39
N ILE A 840 21.95 -58.39 7.64
CA ILE A 840 22.35 -57.38 8.64
C ILE A 840 23.61 -56.62 8.19
N GLY A 841 24.59 -57.30 7.60
CA GLY A 841 25.79 -56.67 7.02
C GLY A 841 25.49 -55.73 5.84
N GLU A 842 24.42 -55.97 5.07
CA GLU A 842 23.96 -55.03 4.05
C GLU A 842 23.09 -53.89 4.63
N LEU A 843 22.35 -54.15 5.71
CA LEU A 843 21.59 -53.09 6.41
C LEU A 843 22.49 -52.00 6.99
N GLU A 844 23.74 -52.31 7.36
CA GLU A 844 24.77 -51.34 7.75
C GLU A 844 25.01 -50.25 6.67
N LYS A 845 24.73 -50.54 5.38
CA LYS A 845 25.00 -49.68 4.22
C LYS A 845 23.78 -48.91 3.68
N ILE A 846 22.57 -49.30 4.11
CA ILE A 846 21.29 -48.81 3.54
C ILE A 846 20.79 -47.53 4.24
N SER A 847 20.04 -46.69 3.51
CA SER A 847 19.50 -45.41 4.01
C SER A 847 18.60 -45.56 5.25
N ARG A 848 18.57 -44.53 6.10
CA ARG A 848 18.03 -44.57 7.47
C ARG A 848 16.57 -45.06 7.59
N GLN A 849 15.68 -44.55 6.75
CA GLN A 849 14.24 -44.90 6.79
C GLN A 849 13.97 -46.33 6.29
N GLU A 850 14.73 -46.78 5.28
CA GLU A 850 14.59 -48.12 4.72
C GLU A 850 15.20 -49.18 5.64
N ARG A 851 16.30 -48.83 6.33
CA ARG A 851 16.91 -49.63 7.40
C ARG A 851 15.92 -49.89 8.54
N GLU A 852 15.18 -48.88 9.00
CA GLU A 852 14.16 -49.04 10.05
C GLU A 852 13.02 -49.99 9.63
N LYS A 853 12.48 -49.86 8.41
CA LYS A 853 11.43 -50.77 7.89
C LYS A 853 11.92 -52.22 7.82
N ARG A 854 13.11 -52.46 7.28
CA ARG A 854 13.68 -53.80 7.14
C ARG A 854 14.04 -54.43 8.50
N LEU A 855 14.54 -53.64 9.46
CA LEU A 855 14.77 -54.09 10.84
C LEU A 855 13.46 -54.37 11.61
N ALA A 856 12.33 -53.80 11.22
CA ALA A 856 11.02 -54.16 11.76
C ALA A 856 10.54 -55.50 11.18
N ALA A 857 10.58 -55.66 9.85
CA ALA A 857 10.21 -56.92 9.17
C ALA A 857 11.07 -58.11 9.62
N MET A 858 12.39 -57.91 9.83
CA MET A 858 13.27 -58.93 10.42
C MET A 858 12.82 -59.35 11.83
N ARG A 859 12.38 -58.41 12.70
CA ARG A 859 11.92 -58.79 14.06
C ARG A 859 10.65 -59.64 14.02
N GLU A 860 9.77 -59.42 13.04
CA GLU A 860 8.59 -60.27 12.84
C GLU A 860 8.97 -61.68 12.37
N GLN A 861 9.86 -61.81 11.39
CA GLN A 861 10.39 -63.11 10.95
C GLN A 861 11.14 -63.84 12.07
N LEU A 862 11.97 -63.12 12.83
CA LEU A 862 12.70 -63.66 13.98
C LEU A 862 11.75 -64.18 15.08
N ALA A 863 10.63 -63.48 15.33
CA ALA A 863 9.59 -63.95 16.26
C ALA A 863 8.85 -65.21 15.76
N VAL A 864 8.82 -65.48 14.45
CA VAL A 864 8.36 -66.78 13.91
C VAL A 864 9.42 -67.86 14.17
N GLN A 865 10.69 -67.61 13.86
CA GLN A 865 11.75 -68.60 14.04
C GLN A 865 12.01 -68.95 15.52
N GLN A 866 11.82 -68.00 16.45
CA GLN A 866 11.83 -68.28 17.90
C GLN A 866 10.77 -69.32 18.29
N ARG A 867 9.55 -69.25 17.72
CA ARG A 867 8.51 -70.28 17.95
C ARG A 867 8.87 -71.63 17.33
N ASN A 868 9.58 -71.63 16.20
CA ASN A 868 10.04 -72.85 15.55
C ASN A 868 11.16 -73.53 16.36
N ILE A 869 12.11 -72.77 16.92
CA ILE A 869 13.09 -73.28 17.90
C ILE A 869 12.38 -73.81 19.15
N GLU A 870 11.36 -73.11 19.66
CA GLU A 870 10.54 -73.60 20.77
C GLU A 870 9.79 -74.91 20.45
N PHE A 871 9.37 -75.12 19.21
CA PHE A 871 8.77 -76.37 18.74
C PHE A 871 9.82 -77.49 18.70
N LEU A 872 10.99 -77.25 18.10
CA LEU A 872 12.10 -78.20 18.08
C LEU A 872 12.55 -78.56 19.49
N ARG A 873 12.56 -77.62 20.44
CA ARG A 873 12.89 -77.88 21.85
C ARG A 873 11.97 -78.91 22.53
N ARG A 874 10.80 -79.21 21.97
CA ARG A 874 9.84 -80.20 22.47
C ARG A 874 9.93 -81.55 21.73
N ASN A 875 10.47 -81.58 20.51
CA ASN A 875 10.35 -82.72 19.58
C ASN A 875 11.70 -83.20 18.96
N HIS A 876 12.74 -82.37 18.94
CA HIS A 876 14.04 -82.67 18.36
C HIS A 876 14.91 -83.49 19.33
N HIS A 877 15.74 -84.38 18.77
CA HIS A 877 16.51 -85.35 19.56
C HIS A 877 17.98 -84.95 19.76
N ASP A 878 18.56 -84.12 18.88
CA ASP A 878 19.87 -83.50 19.13
C ASP A 878 19.68 -82.18 19.91
N SER A 879 20.26 -82.12 21.11
CA SER A 879 20.23 -80.95 22.00
C SER A 879 21.40 -79.99 21.80
N ASN A 880 22.46 -80.40 21.10
CA ASN A 880 23.61 -79.54 20.79
C ASN A 880 23.28 -78.64 19.60
N GLN A 881 22.73 -79.23 18.52
CA GLN A 881 22.28 -78.47 17.34
C GLN A 881 21.24 -77.40 17.72
N LEU A 882 20.32 -77.74 18.63
CA LEU A 882 19.35 -76.78 19.16
C LEU A 882 20.02 -75.64 19.94
N ALA A 883 21.01 -75.94 20.78
CA ALA A 883 21.74 -74.93 21.57
C ALA A 883 22.60 -74.00 20.69
N GLU A 884 23.10 -74.50 19.56
CA GLU A 884 23.83 -73.73 18.55
C GLU A 884 22.90 -72.78 17.78
N LEU A 885 21.72 -73.24 17.35
CA LEU A 885 20.67 -72.39 16.78
C LEU A 885 20.18 -71.33 17.81
N GLU A 886 20.01 -71.70 19.08
CA GLU A 886 19.71 -70.76 20.17
C GLU A 886 20.86 -69.76 20.43
N ALA A 887 22.11 -70.05 20.07
CA ALA A 887 23.23 -69.13 20.17
C ALA A 887 23.27 -68.13 19.00
N GLN A 888 23.22 -68.64 17.77
CA GLN A 888 23.16 -67.82 16.55
C GLN A 888 21.95 -66.86 16.56
N MET A 889 20.79 -67.33 17.00
CA MET A 889 19.58 -66.51 17.18
C MET A 889 19.77 -65.34 18.15
N ARG A 890 20.65 -65.47 19.17
CA ARG A 890 20.96 -64.38 20.10
C ARG A 890 21.95 -63.37 19.52
N GLU A 891 22.96 -63.82 18.79
CA GLU A 891 23.92 -62.92 18.13
C GLU A 891 23.23 -62.04 17.07
N VAL A 892 22.31 -62.62 16.28
CA VAL A 892 21.44 -61.89 15.34
C VAL A 892 20.63 -60.81 16.06
N VAL A 893 20.02 -61.11 17.22
CA VAL A 893 19.25 -60.12 18.00
C VAL A 893 20.14 -59.01 18.55
N GLU A 894 21.28 -59.34 19.16
CA GLU A 894 22.20 -58.38 19.75
C GLU A 894 22.73 -57.39 18.70
N ARG A 895 23.02 -57.89 17.49
CA ARG A 895 23.43 -57.07 16.34
C ARG A 895 22.29 -56.21 15.76
N MET A 896 21.05 -56.67 15.81
CA MET A 896 19.87 -55.87 15.42
C MET A 896 19.50 -54.76 16.42
N ASP A 897 19.89 -54.90 17.69
CA ASP A 897 19.66 -53.89 18.73
C ASP A 897 20.85 -52.93 18.89
N SER A 898 22.09 -53.35 18.61
CA SER A 898 23.25 -52.44 18.58
C SER A 898 23.10 -51.35 17.51
N LEU A 899 22.78 -51.74 16.26
CA LEU A 899 22.52 -50.80 15.15
C LEU A 899 21.38 -49.81 15.46
N LYS A 900 20.36 -50.26 16.19
CA LYS A 900 19.22 -49.42 16.62
C LYS A 900 19.63 -48.40 17.69
N ASN A 901 20.55 -48.76 18.58
CA ASN A 901 21.06 -47.87 19.63
C ASN A 901 22.09 -46.87 19.10
N GLU A 902 22.94 -47.26 18.14
CA GLU A 902 23.84 -46.36 17.44
C GLU A 902 23.07 -45.28 16.66
N GLN A 903 22.00 -45.68 15.94
CA GLN A 903 21.07 -44.77 15.28
C GLN A 903 20.36 -43.80 16.24
N ARG A 904 20.09 -44.20 17.49
CA ARG A 904 19.56 -43.29 18.53
C ARG A 904 20.59 -42.24 18.94
N LYS A 905 21.83 -42.65 19.24
CA LYS A 905 22.93 -41.74 19.62
C LYS A 905 23.22 -40.70 18.54
N LEU A 906 23.42 -41.15 17.30
CA LEU A 906 23.66 -40.25 16.16
C LEU A 906 22.50 -39.28 15.95
N SER A 907 21.26 -39.70 16.23
CA SER A 907 20.08 -38.84 16.12
C SER A 907 19.88 -37.87 17.29
N HIS A 908 20.56 -38.07 18.43
CA HIS A 908 20.61 -37.13 19.54
C HIS A 908 21.74 -36.11 19.32
N GLU A 909 22.95 -36.58 19.00
CA GLU A 909 24.12 -35.73 18.75
C GLU A 909 23.89 -34.71 17.62
N ASN A 910 23.22 -35.12 16.53
CA ASN A 910 22.83 -34.21 15.45
C ASN A 910 21.72 -33.23 15.85
N PHE A 911 20.89 -33.55 16.86
CA PHE A 911 19.90 -32.63 17.40
C PHE A 911 20.54 -31.61 18.34
N VAL A 912 21.43 -32.04 19.24
CA VAL A 912 22.23 -31.17 20.12
C VAL A 912 22.99 -30.13 19.29
N LYS A 913 23.83 -30.59 18.34
CA LYS A 913 24.62 -29.72 17.46
C LYS A 913 23.77 -28.78 16.61
N LYS A 914 22.56 -29.20 16.20
CA LYS A 914 21.63 -28.31 15.51
C LYS A 914 21.06 -27.24 16.45
N SER A 915 20.63 -27.61 17.65
CA SER A 915 20.08 -26.68 18.63
C SER A 915 21.11 -25.65 19.08
N GLU A 916 22.37 -26.07 19.32
CA GLU A 916 23.51 -25.16 19.55
C GLU A 916 23.72 -24.21 18.35
N SER A 917 23.72 -24.74 17.12
CA SER A 917 23.87 -23.93 15.90
C SER A 917 22.72 -22.94 15.71
N ASP A 918 21.49 -23.33 16.01
CA ASP A 918 20.31 -22.46 15.92
C ASP A 918 20.26 -21.43 17.06
N LEU A 919 20.91 -21.70 18.21
CA LEU A 919 21.15 -20.71 19.27
C LEU A 919 22.24 -19.68 18.90
N LEU A 920 23.30 -20.10 18.19
CA LEU A 920 24.42 -19.22 17.78
C LEU A 920 24.16 -18.38 16.52
N LYS A 921 23.20 -18.76 15.65
CA LYS A 921 22.90 -18.01 14.41
C LYS A 921 22.28 -16.63 14.65
N THR A 922 21.71 -16.43 15.83
CA THR A 922 20.81 -15.32 16.11
C THR A 922 21.35 -14.46 17.26
N GLU A 923 21.82 -13.27 16.93
CA GLU A 923 22.21 -12.22 17.89
C GLU A 923 21.29 -10.99 17.67
N ALA A 924 19.98 -11.17 17.86
CA ALA A 924 19.03 -10.06 17.80
C ALA A 924 19.34 -9.02 18.89
N ALA A 925 19.05 -7.74 18.59
CA ALA A 925 19.52 -6.59 19.37
C ALA A 925 18.38 -5.64 19.72
N VAL A 926 18.54 -4.88 20.81
CA VAL A 926 17.60 -3.82 21.22
C VAL A 926 17.35 -2.87 20.05
N GLY A 927 16.09 -2.67 19.67
CA GLY A 927 15.69 -1.97 18.45
C GLY A 927 15.07 -2.89 17.39
N ASP A 928 15.56 -4.14 17.25
CA ASP A 928 15.06 -5.10 16.27
C ASP A 928 13.83 -5.86 16.78
N VAL A 929 12.66 -5.24 16.68
CA VAL A 929 11.38 -5.81 17.16
C VAL A 929 11.01 -7.10 16.42
N GLU A 930 11.46 -7.29 15.18
CA GLU A 930 11.16 -8.47 14.37
C GLU A 930 12.12 -9.62 14.71
N GLY A 931 13.43 -9.36 14.70
CA GLY A 931 14.46 -10.33 15.07
C GLY A 931 14.31 -10.81 16.51
N LEU A 932 14.02 -9.92 17.46
CA LEU A 932 13.79 -10.31 18.86
C LEU A 932 12.57 -11.23 19.04
N LYS A 933 11.51 -11.06 18.24
CA LYS A 933 10.36 -11.99 18.24
C LYS A 933 10.73 -13.34 17.63
N ALA A 934 11.43 -13.35 16.49
CA ALA A 934 11.88 -14.58 15.85
C ALA A 934 12.86 -15.39 16.73
N ASP A 935 13.68 -14.71 17.53
CA ASP A 935 14.54 -15.31 18.55
C ASP A 935 13.73 -15.91 19.71
N LEU A 936 12.69 -15.22 20.19
CA LEU A 936 11.78 -15.71 21.23
C LEU A 936 11.01 -16.95 20.76
N ASP A 937 10.36 -16.88 19.59
CA ASP A 937 9.66 -18.01 18.96
C ASP A 937 10.60 -19.21 18.75
N THR A 938 11.87 -18.94 18.43
CA THR A 938 12.91 -19.96 18.30
C THR A 938 13.28 -20.59 19.64
N CYS A 939 13.37 -19.81 20.72
CA CYS A 939 13.60 -20.34 22.06
C CYS A 939 12.42 -21.21 22.54
N GLU A 940 11.18 -20.75 22.39
CA GLU A 940 9.98 -21.51 22.78
C GLU A 940 9.85 -22.82 21.98
N ARG A 941 10.10 -22.76 20.67
CA ARG A 941 10.15 -23.95 19.79
C ARG A 941 11.25 -24.93 20.20
N LEU A 942 12.43 -24.45 20.61
CA LEU A 942 13.52 -25.31 21.09
C LEU A 942 13.19 -25.93 22.44
N LEU A 943 12.64 -25.19 23.41
CA LEU A 943 12.19 -25.73 24.70
C LEU A 943 11.15 -26.84 24.52
N LYS A 944 10.17 -26.65 23.64
CA LYS A 944 9.20 -27.69 23.31
C LYS A 944 9.85 -28.94 22.71
N GLN A 945 10.80 -28.77 21.80
CA GLN A 945 11.54 -29.90 21.21
C GLN A 945 12.47 -30.60 22.21
N LEU A 946 13.01 -29.88 23.21
CA LEU A 946 13.80 -30.44 24.30
C LEU A 946 12.92 -31.31 25.22
N GLU A 947 11.76 -30.83 25.63
CA GLU A 947 10.78 -31.59 26.43
C GLU A 947 10.28 -32.86 25.69
N GLU A 948 9.94 -32.73 24.39
CA GLU A 948 9.59 -33.90 23.55
C GLU A 948 10.75 -34.92 23.47
N ARG A 949 12.02 -34.46 23.40
CA ARG A 949 13.21 -35.32 23.39
C ARG A 949 13.47 -35.98 24.74
N ARG A 950 13.25 -35.26 25.85
CA ARG A 950 13.39 -35.73 27.23
C ARG A 950 12.44 -36.89 27.52
N GLN A 951 11.18 -36.78 27.09
CA GLN A 951 10.19 -37.86 27.19
C GLN A 951 10.59 -39.11 26.36
N ILE A 952 11.29 -38.93 25.23
CA ILE A 952 11.80 -40.03 24.40
C ILE A 952 13.08 -40.67 24.98
N ALA A 953 13.88 -39.93 25.74
CA ALA A 953 15.16 -40.38 26.30
C ALA A 953 14.98 -41.41 27.44
N GLY A 954 13.92 -41.31 28.24
CA GLY A 954 13.73 -42.15 29.42
C GLY A 954 14.87 -41.92 30.44
N ASP A 955 15.37 -43.00 31.06
CA ASP A 955 16.35 -42.95 32.14
C ASP A 955 17.83 -42.82 31.68
N ASP A 956 18.11 -42.46 30.42
CA ASP A 956 19.50 -42.26 29.95
C ASP A 956 20.11 -40.98 30.55
N LEU A 957 20.86 -41.17 31.64
CA LEU A 957 21.44 -40.09 32.44
C LEU A 957 22.42 -39.19 31.67
N VAL A 958 23.03 -39.66 30.58
CA VAL A 958 23.94 -38.83 29.77
C VAL A 958 23.11 -37.88 28.91
N VAL A 959 22.13 -38.44 28.20
CA VAL A 959 21.19 -37.69 27.37
C VAL A 959 20.37 -36.70 28.22
N GLN A 960 19.96 -37.07 29.44
CA GLN A 960 19.27 -36.14 30.34
C GLN A 960 20.13 -34.93 30.75
N ASN A 961 21.43 -35.11 31.00
CA ASN A 961 22.32 -34.00 31.34
C ASN A 961 22.58 -33.09 30.12
N GLU A 962 22.87 -33.67 28.96
CA GLU A 962 23.08 -32.92 27.70
C GLU A 962 21.81 -32.12 27.29
N LEU A 963 20.61 -32.67 27.55
CA LEU A 963 19.35 -31.94 27.39
C LEU A 963 19.18 -30.82 28.43
N ALA A 964 19.53 -31.06 29.70
CA ALA A 964 19.38 -30.06 30.77
C ALA A 964 20.32 -28.85 30.62
N ASP A 965 21.56 -29.07 30.17
CA ASP A 965 22.51 -28.00 29.84
C ASP A 965 22.00 -27.17 28.65
N LEU A 966 21.37 -27.81 27.65
CA LEU A 966 20.68 -27.12 26.55
C LEU A 966 19.42 -26.36 27.01
N GLU A 967 18.57 -26.95 27.85
CA GLU A 967 17.40 -26.28 28.45
C GLU A 967 17.84 -24.99 29.18
N ALA A 968 18.92 -25.04 29.96
CA ALA A 968 19.49 -23.89 30.64
C ALA A 968 20.04 -22.83 29.67
N ALA A 969 20.70 -23.24 28.57
CA ALA A 969 21.20 -22.32 27.55
C ALA A 969 20.07 -21.62 26.77
N VAL A 970 18.99 -22.33 26.43
CA VAL A 970 17.81 -21.75 25.77
C VAL A 970 17.09 -20.78 26.72
N ALA A 971 16.89 -21.16 27.99
CA ALA A 971 16.25 -20.30 28.99
C ALA A 971 17.04 -19.01 29.23
N TYR A 972 18.37 -19.09 29.35
CA TYR A 972 19.22 -17.90 29.48
C TYR A 972 19.10 -16.97 28.26
N LYS A 973 19.02 -17.52 27.04
CA LYS A 973 18.78 -16.71 25.84
C LYS A 973 17.38 -16.08 25.86
N GLN A 974 16.35 -16.80 26.30
CA GLN A 974 14.99 -16.30 26.41
C GLN A 974 14.90 -15.10 27.36
N ASP A 975 15.56 -15.15 28.52
CA ASP A 975 15.63 -14.02 29.47
C ASP A 975 16.31 -12.78 28.85
N VAL A 976 17.42 -12.97 28.13
CA VAL A 976 18.15 -11.87 27.45
C VAL A 976 17.30 -11.25 26.33
N VAL A 977 16.59 -12.07 25.56
CA VAL A 977 15.67 -11.60 24.52
C VAL A 977 14.47 -10.85 25.13
N ALA A 978 13.91 -11.33 26.24
CA ALA A 978 12.81 -10.67 26.93
C ALA A 978 13.19 -9.28 27.49
N ASP A 979 14.36 -9.15 28.11
CA ASP A 979 14.92 -7.87 28.56
C ASP A 979 15.17 -6.90 27.38
N ALA A 980 15.67 -7.41 26.25
CA ALA A 980 15.86 -6.62 25.03
C ALA A 980 14.53 -6.15 24.41
N ILE A 981 13.48 -6.99 24.42
CA ILE A 981 12.12 -6.62 24.01
C ILE A 981 11.57 -5.53 24.95
N GLN A 982 11.67 -5.72 26.26
CA GLN A 982 11.17 -4.75 27.24
C GLN A 982 11.86 -3.38 27.12
N LYS A 983 13.18 -3.37 26.87
CA LYS A 983 13.94 -2.14 26.57
C LYS A 983 13.43 -1.46 25.30
N THR A 984 13.27 -2.23 24.22
CA THR A 984 12.78 -1.70 22.93
C THR A 984 11.37 -1.11 23.06
N GLN A 985 10.47 -1.79 23.77
CA GLN A 985 9.12 -1.29 24.08
C GLN A 985 9.16 0.02 24.89
N LYS A 986 10.02 0.11 25.91
CA LYS A 986 10.16 1.33 26.72
C LYS A 986 10.66 2.53 25.90
N VAL A 987 11.59 2.30 24.97
CA VAL A 987 12.11 3.36 24.08
C VAL A 987 11.03 3.81 23.10
N ASN A 988 10.28 2.87 22.50
CA ASN A 988 9.16 3.20 21.63
C ASN A 988 8.07 4.01 22.35
N GLN A 989 7.68 3.62 23.57
CA GLN A 989 6.73 4.41 24.38
C GLN A 989 7.24 5.83 24.62
N LYS A 990 8.52 5.99 24.98
CA LYS A 990 9.12 7.32 25.21
C LYS A 990 9.18 8.18 23.94
N MET A 991 9.33 7.56 22.77
CA MET A 991 9.25 8.22 21.47
C MET A 991 7.79 8.62 21.13
N GLU A 992 6.81 7.74 21.37
CA GLU A 992 5.38 8.03 21.21
C GLU A 992 4.92 9.17 22.12
N ASP A 993 5.34 9.17 23.41
CA ASP A 993 5.08 10.26 24.36
C ASP A 993 5.60 11.61 23.81
N ALA A 994 6.79 11.62 23.20
CA ALA A 994 7.45 12.83 22.70
C ALA A 994 6.88 13.35 21.36
N PHE A 995 6.41 12.47 20.47
CA PHE A 995 5.67 12.87 19.27
C PHE A 995 4.24 13.32 19.61
N GLY A 996 3.57 12.67 20.56
CA GLY A 996 2.26 13.09 21.06
C GLY A 996 2.29 14.50 21.65
N ALA A 997 3.26 14.78 22.53
CA ALA A 997 3.47 16.11 23.09
C ALA A 997 3.78 17.17 21.99
N ALA A 998 4.56 16.80 20.97
CA ALA A 998 4.84 17.71 19.84
C ALA A 998 3.55 18.09 19.08
N GLU A 999 2.73 17.10 18.76
CA GLU A 999 1.48 17.27 18.01
C GLU A 999 0.40 18.03 18.82
N GLU A 1000 0.33 17.86 20.14
CA GLU A 1000 -0.53 18.68 21.01
C GLU A 1000 -0.07 20.15 21.05
N LEU A 1001 1.23 20.41 21.15
CA LEU A 1001 1.79 21.76 21.13
C LEU A 1001 1.60 22.42 19.76
N ARG A 1002 1.70 21.65 18.68
CA ARG A 1002 1.42 22.11 17.32
C ARG A 1002 -0.05 22.48 17.12
N LYS A 1003 -0.98 21.66 17.61
CA LYS A 1003 -2.42 21.98 17.58
C LYS A 1003 -2.72 23.27 18.35
N ALA A 1004 -2.14 23.44 19.54
CA ALA A 1004 -2.26 24.68 20.29
C ALA A 1004 -1.69 25.90 19.53
N LEU A 1005 -0.64 25.72 18.71
CA LEU A 1005 -0.10 26.78 17.84
C LEU A 1005 -1.04 27.12 16.67
N GLU A 1006 -1.61 26.14 15.97
CA GLU A 1006 -2.57 26.37 14.89
C GLU A 1006 -3.89 26.98 15.39
N GLU A 1007 -4.37 26.56 16.56
CA GLU A 1007 -5.53 27.18 17.21
C GLU A 1007 -5.26 28.64 17.55
N LEU A 1008 -4.08 28.94 18.11
CA LEU A 1008 -3.68 30.30 18.50
C LEU A 1008 -3.43 31.23 17.31
N LYS A 1009 -2.90 30.71 16.18
CA LYS A 1009 -2.81 31.45 14.91
C LYS A 1009 -4.18 31.91 14.39
N ARG A 1010 -5.24 31.16 14.69
CA ARG A 1010 -6.62 31.43 14.25
C ARG A 1010 -7.41 32.36 15.19
N GLU A 1011 -6.92 32.64 16.40
CA GLU A 1011 -7.60 33.52 17.34
C GLU A 1011 -7.52 35.00 16.94
N SER A 1012 -8.66 35.64 16.70
CA SER A 1012 -8.77 37.09 16.57
C SER A 1012 -8.91 37.74 17.96
N GLY A 1013 -7.83 38.26 18.52
CA GLY A 1013 -7.79 38.94 19.82
C GLY A 1013 -7.08 40.29 19.78
N GLU A 1014 -7.01 40.99 20.93
CA GLU A 1014 -6.18 42.19 21.02
C GLU A 1014 -4.69 41.84 20.99
N LEU A 1015 -3.88 42.72 20.37
CA LEU A 1015 -2.45 42.48 20.15
C LEU A 1015 -1.66 42.15 21.44
N PRO A 1016 -1.92 42.79 22.61
CA PRO A 1016 -1.24 42.43 23.86
C PRO A 1016 -1.65 41.05 24.39
N GLU A 1017 -2.92 40.68 24.30
CA GLU A 1017 -3.44 39.39 24.76
C GLU A 1017 -2.87 38.23 23.94
N LEU A 1018 -2.84 38.37 22.61
CA LEU A 1018 -2.19 37.41 21.72
C LEU A 1018 -0.70 37.27 22.04
N GLN A 1019 0.00 38.40 22.26
CA GLN A 1019 1.43 38.38 22.61
C GLN A 1019 1.71 37.71 23.96
N GLU A 1020 0.77 37.74 24.92
CA GLU A 1020 0.89 36.98 26.16
C GLU A 1020 0.62 35.48 25.94
N ARG A 1021 -0.45 35.10 25.23
CA ARG A 1021 -0.74 33.68 24.93
C ARG A 1021 0.34 32.99 24.10
N PHE A 1022 0.90 33.66 23.09
CA PHE A 1022 2.02 33.11 22.29
C PHE A 1022 3.27 32.89 23.16
N LYS A 1023 3.48 33.73 24.18
CA LYS A 1023 4.56 33.59 25.14
C LYS A 1023 4.30 32.44 26.12
N GLU A 1024 3.07 32.27 26.61
CA GLU A 1024 2.68 31.11 27.44
C GLU A 1024 2.84 29.79 26.69
N LEU A 1025 2.47 29.74 25.40
CA LEU A 1025 2.65 28.56 24.56
C LEU A 1025 4.14 28.24 24.33
N ARG A 1026 4.97 29.25 24.06
CA ARG A 1026 6.43 29.08 24.01
C ARG A 1026 6.98 28.54 25.34
N ASP A 1027 6.54 29.08 26.47
CA ASP A 1027 7.01 28.65 27.79
C ASP A 1027 6.60 27.17 28.05
N ARG A 1028 5.39 26.75 27.65
CA ARG A 1028 4.96 25.33 27.61
C ARG A 1028 5.84 24.46 26.71
N VAL A 1029 6.22 24.93 25.51
CA VAL A 1029 7.16 24.21 24.63
C VAL A 1029 8.50 24.01 25.33
N THR A 1030 9.03 25.01 26.03
CA THR A 1030 10.31 24.87 26.77
C THR A 1030 10.23 23.86 27.92
N GLU A 1031 9.09 23.77 28.62
CA GLU A 1031 8.87 22.77 29.67
C GLU A 1031 8.83 21.34 29.09
N GLN A 1032 8.06 21.13 28.02
CA GLN A 1032 7.91 19.82 27.39
C GLN A 1032 9.14 19.40 26.56
N SER A 1033 10.03 20.34 26.21
CA SER A 1033 11.30 20.07 25.52
C SER A 1033 12.20 19.07 26.28
N GLN A 1034 11.99 18.86 27.59
CA GLN A 1034 12.65 17.79 28.34
C GLN A 1034 12.18 16.38 27.93
N VAL A 1035 10.90 16.19 27.59
CA VAL A 1035 10.36 14.89 27.15
C VAL A 1035 11.01 14.45 25.84
N LYS A 1036 11.19 15.40 24.92
CA LYS A 1036 12.00 15.25 23.70
C LYS A 1036 13.44 14.84 24.03
N ASN A 1037 14.11 15.55 24.94
CA ASN A 1037 15.50 15.25 25.31
C ASN A 1037 15.67 13.84 25.90
N ASP A 1038 14.75 13.41 26.77
CA ASP A 1038 14.73 12.06 27.36
C ASP A 1038 14.51 10.98 26.28
N ALA A 1039 13.61 11.22 25.32
CA ALA A 1039 13.36 10.31 24.20
C ALA A 1039 14.56 10.22 23.24
N VAL A 1040 15.17 11.35 22.88
CA VAL A 1040 16.39 11.40 22.05
C VAL A 1040 17.54 10.66 22.72
N GLY A 1041 17.79 10.89 24.02
CA GLY A 1041 18.84 10.17 24.75
C GLY A 1041 18.62 8.64 24.79
N HIS A 1042 17.35 8.20 24.89
CA HIS A 1042 17.00 6.79 24.79
C HIS A 1042 17.14 6.20 23.38
N LEU A 1043 16.89 6.97 22.32
CA LEU A 1043 17.16 6.56 20.94
C LEU A 1043 18.66 6.47 20.67
N ASP A 1044 19.46 7.42 21.17
CA ASP A 1044 20.93 7.40 21.06
C ASP A 1044 21.56 6.23 21.83
N ASP A 1045 21.04 5.87 23.01
CA ASP A 1045 21.42 4.66 23.74
C ASP A 1045 21.14 3.38 22.92
N VAL A 1046 20.05 3.35 22.14
CA VAL A 1046 19.72 2.24 21.23
C VAL A 1046 20.62 2.25 19.99
N CYS A 1047 20.83 3.39 19.34
CA CYS A 1047 21.83 3.55 18.27
C CYS A 1047 23.20 3.02 18.71
N ALA A 1048 23.63 3.38 19.92
CA ALA A 1048 24.91 2.97 20.50
C ALA A 1048 24.95 1.50 20.96
N GLN A 1049 23.82 0.81 21.08
CA GLN A 1049 23.74 -0.64 21.30
C GLN A 1049 23.72 -1.40 19.97
N LEU A 1050 22.86 -0.99 19.03
CA LEU A 1050 22.81 -1.51 17.66
C LEU A 1050 24.19 -1.44 17.00
N ALA A 1051 24.85 -0.28 17.01
CA ALA A 1051 26.19 -0.09 16.42
C ALA A 1051 27.29 -1.02 16.98
N LYS A 1052 27.07 -1.64 18.15
CA LYS A 1052 27.98 -2.62 18.78
C LYS A 1052 27.54 -4.08 18.57
N SER A 1053 26.33 -4.31 18.06
CA SER A 1053 25.80 -5.65 17.76
C SER A 1053 26.41 -6.24 16.48
N LYS A 1054 26.26 -7.55 16.30
CA LYS A 1054 26.55 -8.26 15.04
C LYS A 1054 25.28 -8.55 14.22
N ASN A 1055 24.17 -7.88 14.50
CA ASN A 1055 22.91 -8.09 13.80
C ASN A 1055 23.10 -7.81 12.29
N PRO A 1056 22.69 -8.70 11.37
CA PRO A 1056 22.81 -8.46 9.93
C PRO A 1056 22.09 -7.18 9.45
N ARG A 1057 21.01 -6.76 10.12
CA ARG A 1057 20.26 -5.52 9.81
C ARG A 1057 20.77 -4.28 10.57
N ARG A 1058 21.95 -4.36 11.21
CA ARG A 1058 22.49 -3.27 12.06
C ARG A 1058 22.43 -1.91 11.40
N ASP A 1059 22.96 -1.80 10.18
CA ASP A 1059 23.14 -0.49 9.55
C ASP A 1059 21.81 0.10 9.03
N GLU A 1060 20.85 -0.75 8.65
CA GLU A 1060 19.46 -0.36 8.39
C GLU A 1060 18.82 0.23 9.66
N LEU A 1061 18.87 -0.52 10.77
CA LEU A 1061 18.24 -0.17 12.03
C LEU A 1061 18.85 1.09 12.67
N VAL A 1062 20.19 1.26 12.57
CA VAL A 1062 20.89 2.46 13.05
C VAL A 1062 20.47 3.71 12.29
N GLU A 1063 20.36 3.65 10.96
CA GLU A 1063 19.89 4.80 10.17
C GLU A 1063 18.37 5.02 10.34
N GLU A 1064 17.57 3.98 10.60
CA GLU A 1064 16.16 4.13 10.95
C GLU A 1064 15.97 4.83 12.31
N THR A 1065 16.67 4.42 13.36
CA THR A 1065 16.61 5.09 14.67
C THR A 1065 17.17 6.51 14.60
N ARG A 1066 18.23 6.74 13.83
CA ARG A 1066 18.80 8.07 13.57
C ARG A 1066 17.84 8.99 12.80
N ARG A 1067 17.11 8.45 11.82
CA ARG A 1067 16.06 9.17 11.08
C ARG A 1067 14.91 9.56 12.00
N LYS A 1068 14.50 8.69 12.93
CA LYS A 1068 13.49 9.01 13.96
C LYS A 1068 13.97 10.11 14.91
N THR A 1069 15.22 10.05 15.39
CA THR A 1069 15.83 11.12 16.21
C THR A 1069 15.84 12.46 15.47
N THR A 1070 16.34 12.49 14.23
CA THR A 1070 16.46 13.74 13.45
C THR A 1070 15.10 14.32 13.06
N GLU A 1071 14.09 13.50 12.79
CA GLU A 1071 12.72 13.96 12.53
C GLU A 1071 12.05 14.53 13.78
N LEU A 1072 12.20 13.89 14.94
CA LEU A 1072 11.71 14.43 16.22
C LEU A 1072 12.37 15.78 16.52
N GLU A 1073 13.71 15.86 16.43
CA GLU A 1073 14.42 17.14 16.58
C GLU A 1073 13.95 18.21 15.59
N ARG A 1074 13.66 17.83 14.34
CA ARG A 1074 13.21 18.75 13.29
C ARG A 1074 11.85 19.35 13.64
N GLN A 1075 10.87 18.53 14.00
CA GLN A 1075 9.52 19.00 14.34
C GLN A 1075 9.54 19.96 15.54
N TRP A 1076 10.26 19.63 16.61
CA TRP A 1076 10.40 20.51 17.77
C TRP A 1076 11.10 21.83 17.43
N ARG A 1077 12.19 21.78 16.64
CA ARG A 1077 12.94 22.96 16.21
C ARG A 1077 12.11 23.88 15.29
N GLU A 1078 11.29 23.31 14.43
CA GLU A 1078 10.39 24.08 13.55
C GLU A 1078 9.31 24.82 14.35
N MET A 1079 8.70 24.18 15.35
CA MET A 1079 7.76 24.85 16.26
C MET A 1079 8.44 25.93 17.12
N GLU A 1080 9.63 25.66 17.66
CA GLU A 1080 10.41 26.64 18.44
C GLU A 1080 10.72 27.90 17.59
N VAL A 1081 11.12 27.73 16.32
CA VAL A 1081 11.37 28.84 15.39
C VAL A 1081 10.08 29.57 14.99
N GLU A 1082 9.01 28.86 14.66
CA GLU A 1082 7.73 29.47 14.25
C GLU A 1082 7.10 30.31 15.37
N LEU A 1083 7.16 29.84 16.63
CA LEU A 1083 6.73 30.59 17.81
C LEU A 1083 7.53 31.89 18.00
N ASP A 1084 8.85 31.83 17.88
CA ASP A 1084 9.70 33.03 18.01
C ASP A 1084 9.50 34.00 16.83
N ASP A 1085 9.24 33.52 15.62
CA ASP A 1085 8.91 34.37 14.46
C ASP A 1085 7.53 35.03 14.60
N HIS A 1086 6.51 34.33 15.10
CA HIS A 1086 5.21 34.95 15.42
C HIS A 1086 5.35 36.01 16.54
N LEU A 1087 6.06 35.70 17.63
CA LEU A 1087 6.37 36.67 18.69
C LEU A 1087 7.18 37.87 18.17
N SER A 1088 8.09 37.64 17.23
CA SER A 1088 8.86 38.68 16.53
C SER A 1088 7.96 39.57 15.67
N CYS A 1089 6.98 38.99 14.97
CA CYS A 1089 5.99 39.72 14.18
C CYS A 1089 5.01 40.54 15.04
N LEU A 1090 4.47 39.97 16.12
CA LEU A 1090 3.60 40.68 17.08
C LEU A 1090 4.32 41.91 17.68
N LYS A 1091 5.57 41.75 18.13
CA LYS A 1091 6.40 42.86 18.63
C LYS A 1091 6.66 43.93 17.57
N LYS A 1092 6.97 43.54 16.32
CA LYS A 1092 7.15 44.49 15.19
C LYS A 1092 5.87 45.28 14.94
N GLU A 1093 4.71 44.64 14.97
CA GLU A 1093 3.42 45.29 14.74
C GLU A 1093 3.03 46.22 15.90
N GLN A 1094 3.31 45.83 17.15
CA GLN A 1094 3.15 46.71 18.32
C GLN A 1094 3.99 47.98 18.14
N ARG A 1095 5.26 47.85 17.77
CA ARG A 1095 6.12 49.01 17.48
C ARG A 1095 5.57 49.87 16.34
N LYS A 1096 5.11 49.28 15.23
CA LYS A 1096 4.51 50.03 14.11
C LYS A 1096 3.31 50.87 14.57
N ARG A 1097 2.40 50.31 15.39
CA ARG A 1097 1.25 51.05 15.93
C ARG A 1097 1.70 52.25 16.76
N ILE A 1098 2.65 52.05 17.68
CA ILE A 1098 3.17 53.12 18.53
C ILE A 1098 3.91 54.19 17.70
N GLU A 1099 4.71 53.79 16.70
CA GLU A 1099 5.32 54.72 15.75
C GLU A 1099 4.29 55.50 14.93
N ALA A 1100 3.19 54.87 14.49
CA ALA A 1100 2.13 55.53 13.75
C ALA A 1100 1.37 56.55 14.62
N ALA A 1101 0.97 56.16 15.83
CA ALA A 1101 0.33 57.05 16.81
C ALA A 1101 1.24 58.24 17.16
N LEU A 1102 2.54 58.00 17.39
CA LEU A 1102 3.52 59.04 17.66
C LEU A 1102 3.66 60.02 16.47
N ARG A 1103 3.72 59.52 15.23
CA ARG A 1103 3.77 60.37 14.02
C ARG A 1103 2.48 61.18 13.84
N GLN A 1104 1.31 60.57 14.04
CA GLN A 1104 0.01 61.23 13.93
C GLN A 1104 -0.15 62.35 14.96
N GLN A 1105 0.16 62.07 16.23
CA GLN A 1105 0.15 63.09 17.29
C GLN A 1105 1.18 64.20 17.04
N THR A 1106 2.36 63.87 16.49
CA THR A 1106 3.36 64.89 16.10
C THR A 1106 2.81 65.79 14.98
N SER A 1107 2.18 65.24 13.94
CA SER A 1107 1.53 66.02 12.87
C SER A 1107 0.48 66.96 13.44
N LEU A 1108 -0.43 66.46 14.29
CA LEU A 1108 -1.48 67.27 14.92
C LEU A 1108 -0.92 68.39 15.82
N VAL A 1109 0.20 68.16 16.51
CA VAL A 1109 0.90 69.19 17.31
C VAL A 1109 1.51 70.27 16.41
N ASP A 1110 2.13 69.89 15.29
CA ASP A 1110 2.71 70.87 14.36
C ASP A 1110 1.62 71.60 13.54
N GLU A 1111 0.54 70.93 13.13
CA GLU A 1111 -0.67 71.55 12.56
C GLU A 1111 -1.29 72.57 13.53
N LEU A 1112 -1.38 72.25 14.83
CA LEU A 1112 -1.83 73.20 15.86
C LEU A 1112 -0.86 74.40 15.98
N ARG A 1113 0.45 74.16 15.86
CA ARG A 1113 1.48 75.22 15.87
C ARG A 1113 1.46 76.09 14.61
N GLU A 1114 1.01 75.59 13.47
CA GLU A 1114 0.80 76.38 12.26
C GLU A 1114 -0.54 77.12 12.28
N GLY A 1115 -1.62 76.48 12.70
CA GLY A 1115 -2.93 77.10 12.93
C GLY A 1115 -2.87 78.25 13.94
N LEU A 1116 -2.08 78.10 15.01
CA LEU A 1116 -1.78 79.17 15.96
C LEU A 1116 -1.21 80.41 15.26
N LYS A 1117 -0.13 80.25 14.48
CA LYS A 1117 0.51 81.36 13.74
C LYS A 1117 -0.42 81.96 12.68
N ALA A 1118 -1.19 81.13 11.97
CA ALA A 1118 -2.14 81.60 10.98
C ALA A 1118 -3.20 82.50 11.62
N SER A 1119 -3.73 82.09 12.78
CA SER A 1119 -4.72 82.89 13.52
C SER A 1119 -4.20 84.28 13.93
N GLU A 1120 -2.89 84.48 14.10
CA GLU A 1120 -2.29 85.79 14.44
C GLU A 1120 -2.38 86.81 13.30
N ALA A 1121 -2.63 86.37 12.06
CA ALA A 1121 -2.75 87.23 10.88
C ALA A 1121 -4.19 87.65 10.53
N ALA A 1122 -5.20 87.06 11.19
CA ALA A 1122 -6.62 87.27 10.90
C ALA A 1122 -7.05 88.74 11.05
N ALA A 1123 -7.74 89.27 10.05
CA ALA A 1123 -8.07 90.69 9.91
C ALA A 1123 -9.57 91.01 10.02
N ASP A 1124 -10.46 90.06 9.75
CA ASP A 1124 -11.92 90.24 9.85
C ASP A 1124 -12.64 89.10 10.62
N ALA A 1125 -13.95 89.25 10.80
CA ALA A 1125 -14.76 88.35 11.62
C ALA A 1125 -14.93 86.94 11.01
N GLU A 1126 -14.87 86.81 9.67
CA GLU A 1126 -15.01 85.52 8.99
C GLU A 1126 -13.71 84.71 9.19
N GLU A 1127 -12.55 85.34 8.92
CA GLU A 1127 -11.23 84.74 9.20
C GLU A 1127 -11.03 84.38 10.68
N LEU A 1128 -11.45 85.25 11.61
CA LEU A 1128 -11.36 84.98 13.05
C LEU A 1128 -12.19 83.75 13.46
N SER A 1129 -13.36 83.54 12.83
CA SER A 1129 -14.23 82.39 13.11
C SER A 1129 -13.69 81.08 12.52
N GLU A 1130 -13.18 81.08 11.28
CA GLU A 1130 -12.57 79.88 10.67
C GLU A 1130 -11.32 79.43 11.45
N HIS A 1131 -10.50 80.38 11.92
CA HIS A 1131 -9.35 80.08 12.76
C HIS A 1131 -9.72 79.61 14.16
N LEU A 1132 -10.87 80.03 14.71
CA LEU A 1132 -11.39 79.51 15.98
C LEU A 1132 -11.80 78.04 15.83
N ASP A 1133 -12.73 77.75 14.91
CA ASP A 1133 -13.24 76.39 14.64
C ASP A 1133 -12.09 75.40 14.35
N ASN A 1134 -11.10 75.82 13.58
CA ASN A 1134 -9.96 74.97 13.25
C ASN A 1134 -9.03 74.71 14.46
N LEU A 1135 -8.82 75.69 15.34
CA LEU A 1135 -8.03 75.50 16.55
C LEU A 1135 -8.73 74.60 17.56
N GLU A 1136 -10.04 74.75 17.76
CA GLU A 1136 -10.81 73.88 18.66
C GLU A 1136 -10.83 72.43 18.14
N ARG A 1137 -11.10 72.22 16.85
CA ARG A 1137 -11.01 70.91 16.18
C ARG A 1137 -9.64 70.22 16.37
N LEU A 1138 -8.55 70.98 16.34
CA LEU A 1138 -7.19 70.45 16.55
C LEU A 1138 -6.88 70.18 18.03
N ILE A 1139 -7.42 70.97 18.96
CA ILE A 1139 -7.33 70.70 20.41
C ILE A 1139 -8.09 69.41 20.76
N ASP A 1140 -9.30 69.21 20.23
CA ASP A 1140 -10.10 68.00 20.45
C ASP A 1140 -9.42 66.75 19.86
N GLY A 1141 -8.86 66.85 18.65
CA GLY A 1141 -8.08 65.76 18.04
C GLY A 1141 -6.83 65.35 18.84
N LEU A 1142 -6.25 66.29 19.60
CA LEU A 1142 -5.14 66.03 20.53
C LEU A 1142 -5.59 65.60 21.94
N SER A 1143 -6.90 65.64 22.23
CA SER A 1143 -7.49 65.29 23.53
C SER A 1143 -8.16 63.90 23.54
N SER A 1144 -8.01 63.12 22.46
CA SER A 1144 -8.53 61.77 22.30
C SER A 1144 -7.91 60.77 23.30
N GLU A 1145 -8.68 60.39 24.34
CA GLU A 1145 -8.22 59.62 25.51
C GLU A 1145 -7.49 58.30 25.19
N GLY A 1146 -7.83 57.62 24.09
CA GLY A 1146 -7.22 56.32 23.74
C GLY A 1146 -5.72 56.39 23.39
N VAL A 1147 -5.24 57.50 22.83
CA VAL A 1147 -3.89 57.54 22.22
C VAL A 1147 -2.77 57.55 23.27
N ASP A 1148 -3.00 58.15 24.43
CA ASP A 1148 -2.01 58.08 25.53
C ASP A 1148 -1.90 56.67 26.12
N SER A 1149 -2.98 55.88 26.11
CA SER A 1149 -2.94 54.47 26.52
C SER A 1149 -2.14 53.60 25.54
N GLU A 1150 -2.20 53.87 24.24
CA GLU A 1150 -1.33 53.19 23.26
C GLU A 1150 0.14 53.57 23.45
N LEU A 1151 0.43 54.85 23.70
CA LEU A 1151 1.79 55.36 23.93
C LEU A 1151 2.43 54.83 25.23
N ASP A 1152 1.65 54.59 26.27
CA ASP A 1152 2.11 53.99 27.53
C ASP A 1152 2.28 52.46 27.48
N SER A 1153 1.85 51.79 26.40
CA SER A 1153 2.05 50.33 26.20
C SER A 1153 3.52 49.92 25.92
N LEU A 1154 4.44 50.89 25.88
CA LEU A 1154 5.88 50.69 25.63
C LEU A 1154 6.56 49.87 26.74
N THR A 1155 7.02 48.68 26.36
CA THR A 1155 7.81 47.80 27.23
C THR A 1155 9.20 48.38 27.56
N MET A 1156 9.91 47.74 28.49
CA MET A 1156 11.11 48.32 29.13
C MET A 1156 12.35 48.43 28.23
N GLU A 1157 12.34 47.81 27.05
CA GLU A 1157 13.53 47.68 26.18
C GLU A 1157 13.72 48.85 25.20
N GLU A 1158 12.68 49.65 24.93
CA GLU A 1158 12.69 50.69 23.87
C GLU A 1158 12.95 52.11 24.39
N SER A 1159 14.11 52.33 25.00
CA SER A 1159 14.49 53.62 25.62
C SER A 1159 14.37 54.84 24.69
N PHE A 1160 14.79 54.71 23.41
CA PHE A 1160 14.71 55.81 22.43
C PHE A 1160 13.28 56.20 22.05
N MET A 1161 12.35 55.23 22.02
CA MET A 1161 10.93 55.51 21.78
C MET A 1161 10.34 56.27 22.97
N ARG A 1162 10.63 55.83 24.20
CA ARG A 1162 10.20 56.51 25.44
C ARG A 1162 10.65 57.98 25.50
N ASP A 1163 11.93 58.23 25.22
CA ASP A 1163 12.51 59.57 25.08
C ASP A 1163 11.73 60.46 24.09
N SER A 1164 11.20 59.85 23.02
CA SER A 1164 10.45 60.55 21.97
C SER A 1164 8.99 60.81 22.37
N VAL A 1165 8.34 59.86 23.05
CA VAL A 1165 7.00 60.02 23.65
C VAL A 1165 7.00 61.13 24.71
N GLU A 1166 8.00 61.18 25.58
CA GLU A 1166 8.05 62.16 26.68
C GLU A 1166 8.28 63.60 26.17
N ARG A 1167 9.10 63.76 25.11
CA ARG A 1167 9.23 65.03 24.37
C ARG A 1167 7.92 65.42 23.71
N LEU A 1168 7.28 64.52 22.97
CA LEU A 1168 5.99 64.78 22.31
C LEU A 1168 4.89 65.17 23.31
N ARG A 1169 4.79 64.51 24.47
CA ARG A 1169 3.85 64.88 25.54
C ARG A 1169 4.10 66.31 26.06
N THR A 1170 5.37 66.68 26.22
CA THR A 1170 5.78 68.04 26.62
C THR A 1170 5.43 69.08 25.53
N ASP A 1171 5.78 68.79 24.27
CA ASP A 1171 5.53 69.64 23.11
C ASP A 1171 4.03 69.83 22.81
N ARG A 1172 3.23 68.78 23.02
CA ARG A 1172 1.75 68.78 22.92
C ARG A 1172 1.12 69.65 23.99
N GLY A 1173 1.52 69.49 25.26
CA GLY A 1173 1.00 70.30 26.36
C GLY A 1173 1.23 71.80 26.13
N VAL A 1174 2.48 72.19 25.82
CA VAL A 1174 2.83 73.60 25.54
C VAL A 1174 2.11 74.17 24.32
N ALA A 1175 1.81 73.36 23.30
CA ALA A 1175 1.03 73.80 22.14
C ALA A 1175 -0.46 73.97 22.47
N VAL A 1176 -1.06 72.99 23.18
CA VAL A 1176 -2.48 72.99 23.55
C VAL A 1176 -2.81 74.12 24.54
N ASP A 1177 -1.96 74.41 25.52
CA ASP A 1177 -2.19 75.51 26.47
C ASP A 1177 -2.19 76.88 25.76
N ARG A 1178 -1.26 77.09 24.82
CA ARG A 1178 -1.22 78.30 23.97
C ARG A 1178 -2.42 78.39 23.04
N ALA A 1179 -2.85 77.27 22.47
CA ALA A 1179 -4.04 77.23 21.62
C ALA A 1179 -5.31 77.58 22.41
N LYS A 1180 -5.48 77.07 23.64
CA LYS A 1180 -6.58 77.44 24.54
C LYS A 1180 -6.55 78.94 24.90
N GLU A 1181 -5.37 79.50 25.15
CA GLU A 1181 -5.24 80.96 25.36
C GLU A 1181 -5.62 81.77 24.11
N ARG A 1182 -5.22 81.31 22.91
CA ARG A 1182 -5.60 81.98 21.65
C ARG A 1182 -7.09 81.86 21.37
N VAL A 1183 -7.68 80.68 21.55
CA VAL A 1183 -9.13 80.40 21.43
C VAL A 1183 -9.98 81.33 22.31
N ALA A 1184 -9.55 81.57 23.56
CA ALA A 1184 -10.23 82.53 24.44
C ALA A 1184 -10.15 83.97 23.91
N ARG A 1185 -8.97 84.39 23.42
CA ARG A 1185 -8.79 85.73 22.81
C ARG A 1185 -9.56 85.90 21.49
N LEU A 1186 -9.74 84.82 20.71
CA LEU A 1186 -10.55 84.82 19.48
C LEU A 1186 -12.04 84.96 19.80
N HIS A 1187 -12.56 84.24 20.80
CA HIS A 1187 -13.91 84.42 21.32
C HIS A 1187 -14.17 85.88 21.75
N ASP A 1188 -13.27 86.47 22.55
CA ASP A 1188 -13.38 87.87 22.98
C ASP A 1188 -13.37 88.85 21.79
N ALA A 1189 -12.61 88.55 20.73
CA ALA A 1189 -12.54 89.37 19.52
C ALA A 1189 -13.81 89.25 18.65
N ILE A 1190 -14.33 88.04 18.47
CA ILE A 1190 -15.58 87.78 17.71
C ILE A 1190 -16.78 88.43 18.44
N ALA A 1191 -16.87 88.30 19.76
CA ALA A 1191 -17.90 88.99 20.54
C ALA A 1191 -17.85 90.53 20.39
N GLN A 1192 -16.65 91.11 20.21
CA GLN A 1192 -16.48 92.52 19.88
C GLN A 1192 -16.87 92.86 18.43
N CYS A 1193 -16.63 91.96 17.46
CA CYS A 1193 -17.16 92.08 16.10
C CYS A 1193 -18.69 92.09 16.10
N GLU A 1194 -19.32 91.10 16.72
CA GLU A 1194 -20.80 91.00 16.82
C GLU A 1194 -21.41 92.22 17.51
N GLN A 1195 -20.79 92.72 18.58
CA GLN A 1195 -21.23 93.94 19.26
C GLN A 1195 -21.12 95.17 18.34
N PHE A 1196 -20.04 95.29 17.57
CA PHE A 1196 -19.86 96.37 16.60
C PHE A 1196 -20.87 96.29 15.44
N GLU A 1197 -21.09 95.10 14.87
CA GLU A 1197 -22.10 94.89 13.83
C GLU A 1197 -23.51 95.19 14.34
N GLN A 1198 -23.84 94.80 15.58
CA GLN A 1198 -25.12 95.14 16.19
C GLN A 1198 -25.28 96.65 16.40
N GLN A 1199 -24.23 97.36 16.82
CA GLN A 1199 -24.22 98.83 16.89
C GLN A 1199 -24.39 99.47 15.49
N LEU A 1200 -23.72 98.93 14.47
CA LEU A 1200 -23.83 99.39 13.09
C LEU A 1200 -25.24 99.17 12.53
N CYS A 1201 -25.84 98.00 12.77
CA CYS A 1201 -27.23 97.68 12.41
C CYS A 1201 -28.24 98.59 13.12
N ASN A 1202 -28.00 98.94 14.39
CA ASN A 1202 -28.82 99.91 15.13
C ASN A 1202 -28.70 101.32 14.51
N CYS A 1203 -27.48 101.77 14.20
CA CYS A 1203 -27.24 103.05 13.52
C CYS A 1203 -27.89 103.09 12.13
N GLN A 1204 -27.76 102.03 11.34
CA GLN A 1204 -28.40 101.91 10.02
C GLN A 1204 -29.93 101.87 10.12
N SER A 1205 -30.48 101.19 11.12
CA SER A 1205 -31.92 101.15 11.39
C SER A 1205 -32.46 102.52 11.78
N TRP A 1206 -31.74 103.28 12.62
CA TRP A 1206 -32.04 104.67 12.93
C TRP A 1206 -31.98 105.56 11.67
N CYS A 1207 -30.94 105.42 10.84
CA CYS A 1207 -30.82 106.15 9.56
C CYS A 1207 -31.99 105.84 8.61
N ASN A 1208 -32.39 104.58 8.49
CA ASN A 1208 -33.53 104.16 7.67
C ASN A 1208 -34.86 104.71 8.22
N HIS A 1209 -35.04 104.73 9.54
CA HIS A 1209 -36.22 105.30 10.19
C HIS A 1209 -36.30 106.82 9.99
N MET A 1210 -35.19 107.54 10.15
CA MET A 1210 -35.09 108.98 9.84
C MET A 1210 -35.36 109.25 8.35
N HIS A 1211 -34.79 108.46 7.44
CA HIS A 1211 -35.07 108.57 6.01
C HIS A 1211 -36.55 108.35 5.68
N HIS A 1212 -37.22 107.41 6.34
CA HIS A 1212 -38.65 107.19 6.21
C HIS A 1212 -39.48 108.40 6.70
N ILE A 1213 -39.18 108.95 7.88
CA ILE A 1213 -39.84 110.14 8.43
C ILE A 1213 -39.64 111.36 7.51
N LEU A 1214 -38.44 111.55 6.96
CA LEU A 1214 -38.15 112.63 6.02
C LEU A 1214 -38.90 112.46 4.69
N ASN A 1215 -38.96 111.25 4.13
CA ASN A 1215 -39.72 110.96 2.93
C ASN A 1215 -41.24 111.14 3.13
N LEU A 1216 -41.79 110.76 4.29
CA LEU A 1216 -43.19 111.03 4.64
C LEU A 1216 -43.50 112.53 4.72
N ARG A 1217 -42.57 113.34 5.24
CA ARG A 1217 -42.72 114.80 5.26
C ARG A 1217 -42.70 115.41 3.86
N ILE A 1218 -41.76 114.95 3.02
CA ILE A 1218 -41.66 115.37 1.62
C ILE A 1218 -42.93 115.00 0.83
N SER A 1219 -43.52 113.83 1.07
CA SER A 1219 -44.75 113.40 0.38
C SER A 1219 -46.04 114.07 0.89
N ALA A 1220 -45.99 114.75 2.03
CA ALA A 1220 -47.13 115.42 2.67
C ALA A 1220 -47.11 116.97 2.55
N ASP A 1221 -46.11 117.53 1.86
CA ASP A 1221 -45.90 118.99 1.70
C ASP A 1221 -45.80 119.77 3.03
N ILE A 1222 -45.37 119.08 4.10
CA ILE A 1222 -45.27 119.61 5.47
C ILE A 1222 -44.03 120.50 5.61
N HIS A 1223 -44.21 121.71 6.13
CA HIS A 1223 -43.14 122.70 6.18
C HIS A 1223 -42.15 122.45 7.33
N ALA A 1224 -40.96 123.04 7.25
CA ALA A 1224 -39.85 122.77 8.17
C ALA A 1224 -40.07 123.21 9.64
N LEU A 1225 -41.25 123.74 9.98
CA LEU A 1225 -41.63 124.22 11.31
C LEU A 1225 -42.62 123.29 12.03
N ASP A 1226 -43.24 122.34 11.33
CA ASP A 1226 -44.24 121.44 11.91
C ASP A 1226 -43.57 120.24 12.60
N VAL A 1227 -43.73 120.11 13.92
CA VAL A 1227 -43.10 119.07 14.76
C VAL A 1227 -43.95 117.78 14.80
N PRO A 1228 -43.36 116.56 14.70
CA PRO A 1228 -44.12 115.30 14.79
C PRO A 1228 -44.86 115.16 16.12
N HIS A 1229 -45.94 114.38 16.15
CA HIS A 1229 -46.68 114.18 17.40
C HIS A 1229 -45.86 113.42 18.45
N GLU A 1230 -45.03 112.44 18.05
CA GLU A 1230 -44.10 111.75 18.98
C GLU A 1230 -43.13 112.70 19.70
N TYR A 1231 -42.73 113.80 19.07
CA TYR A 1231 -41.77 114.77 19.63
C TYR A 1231 -42.44 115.97 20.33
N LYS A 1232 -43.78 116.04 20.39
CA LYS A 1232 -44.50 117.13 21.09
C LYS A 1232 -44.43 117.04 22.61
N GLU A 1233 -44.20 115.86 23.18
CA GLU A 1233 -44.10 115.67 24.63
C GLU A 1233 -42.70 116.06 25.18
N ALA A 1234 -41.69 116.14 24.32
CA ALA A 1234 -40.30 116.46 24.67
C ALA A 1234 -39.95 117.96 24.55
N TYR A 1235 -40.93 118.87 24.67
CA TYR A 1235 -40.77 120.28 24.30
C TYR A 1235 -40.03 121.15 25.35
N VAL A 1236 -38.75 120.84 25.61
CA VAL A 1236 -37.84 121.62 26.47
C VAL A 1236 -36.75 122.27 25.63
N ALA A 1237 -37.06 123.46 25.10
CA ALA A 1237 -36.11 124.47 24.64
C ALA A 1237 -34.94 124.00 23.73
N GLY A 1238 -35.26 123.31 22.64
CA GLY A 1238 -34.33 123.02 21.54
C GLY A 1238 -35.08 122.91 20.21
N SER A 1239 -34.38 123.09 19.09
CA SER A 1239 -34.91 122.78 17.76
C SER A 1239 -34.98 121.27 17.52
N LEU A 1240 -35.89 120.82 16.65
CA LEU A 1240 -35.94 119.41 16.23
C LEU A 1240 -34.60 118.94 15.66
N LEU A 1241 -33.85 119.84 15.01
CA LEU A 1241 -32.52 119.57 14.48
C LEU A 1241 -31.52 119.28 15.60
N GLU A 1242 -31.56 119.99 16.73
CA GLU A 1242 -30.70 119.72 17.88
C GLU A 1242 -31.02 118.36 18.52
N GLN A 1243 -32.30 117.97 18.64
CA GLN A 1243 -32.64 116.64 19.13
C GLN A 1243 -32.21 115.53 18.13
N MET A 1244 -32.42 115.72 16.83
CA MET A 1244 -31.92 114.78 15.81
C MET A 1244 -30.39 114.70 15.80
N VAL A 1245 -29.69 115.80 16.11
CA VAL A 1245 -28.22 115.82 16.27
C VAL A 1245 -27.78 115.17 17.58
N ILE A 1246 -28.54 115.28 18.67
CA ILE A 1246 -28.30 114.53 19.91
C ILE A 1246 -28.51 113.04 19.68
N ASP A 1247 -29.61 112.63 19.05
CA ASP A 1247 -29.92 111.23 18.75
C ASP A 1247 -28.90 110.64 17.75
N PHE A 1248 -28.49 111.41 16.72
CA PHE A 1248 -27.40 111.03 15.82
C PHE A 1248 -26.09 110.88 16.58
N ASN A 1249 -25.66 111.89 17.34
CA ASN A 1249 -24.42 111.84 18.12
C ASN A 1249 -24.44 110.73 19.16
N PHE A 1250 -25.59 110.36 19.72
CA PHE A 1250 -25.72 109.24 20.64
C PHE A 1250 -25.43 107.91 19.92
N ASN A 1251 -26.11 107.65 18.79
CA ASN A 1251 -25.88 106.43 18.00
C ASN A 1251 -24.50 106.41 17.32
N TRP A 1252 -23.95 107.57 16.96
CA TRP A 1252 -22.64 107.72 16.32
C TRP A 1252 -21.48 107.62 17.31
N ASN A 1253 -21.59 108.19 18.51
CA ASN A 1253 -20.58 108.03 19.56
C ASN A 1253 -20.64 106.65 20.25
N MET A 1254 -21.73 105.90 20.06
CA MET A 1254 -21.81 104.47 20.42
C MET A 1254 -21.04 103.58 19.43
N LEU A 1255 -20.78 104.04 18.20
CA LEU A 1255 -19.83 103.38 17.30
C LEU A 1255 -18.40 103.76 17.72
N PRO A 1256 -17.49 102.79 17.98
CA PRO A 1256 -16.09 103.11 18.23
C PRO A 1256 -15.48 103.82 17.01
N ILE A 1257 -14.96 105.02 17.22
CA ILE A 1257 -14.58 106.02 16.20
C ILE A 1257 -13.37 105.58 15.32
N SER A 1258 -12.92 104.34 15.42
CA SER A 1258 -11.65 103.88 14.85
C SER A 1258 -11.65 102.37 14.54
N LEU A 1259 -12.09 102.00 13.33
CA LEU A 1259 -11.75 100.73 12.67
C LEU A 1259 -10.21 100.51 12.66
N THR A 1260 -9.45 101.60 12.58
CA THR A 1260 -7.99 101.61 12.70
C THR A 1260 -7.44 101.14 14.04
N SER A 1261 -8.19 101.24 15.15
CA SER A 1261 -7.76 100.70 16.45
C SER A 1261 -8.22 99.26 16.66
N PHE A 1262 -9.26 98.82 15.95
CA PHE A 1262 -9.62 97.42 15.87
C PHE A 1262 -8.49 96.64 15.17
N ALA A 1263 -8.11 97.09 13.96
CA ALA A 1263 -7.02 96.50 13.18
C ALA A 1263 -5.61 96.66 13.79
N SER A 1264 -5.37 97.65 14.68
CA SER A 1264 -4.10 97.72 15.43
C SER A 1264 -4.08 96.81 16.65
N ASN A 1265 -5.19 96.67 17.36
CA ASN A 1265 -5.25 95.80 18.55
C ASN A 1265 -5.24 94.30 18.20
N SER A 1266 -5.69 93.90 17.01
CA SER A 1266 -5.53 92.52 16.53
C SER A 1266 -4.09 92.20 16.14
N SER A 1267 -3.32 93.19 15.66
CA SER A 1267 -1.98 92.99 15.07
C SER A 1267 -0.79 93.34 15.97
N SER A 1268 -0.98 94.04 17.10
CA SER A 1268 0.13 94.54 17.93
C SER A 1268 0.41 93.71 19.21
N SER A 1269 0.97 92.50 19.08
CA SER A 1269 1.62 91.81 20.22
C SER A 1269 2.86 90.99 19.85
N SER A 1270 3.75 91.54 19.01
CA SER A 1270 4.95 90.86 18.51
C SER A 1270 6.16 90.95 19.47
N SER A 1271 6.19 90.12 20.50
CA SER A 1271 7.40 89.68 21.25
C SER A 1271 8.25 90.73 22.02
N PRO A 1272 9.24 90.33 22.85
CA PRO A 1272 9.68 88.96 23.19
C PRO A 1272 8.66 88.18 24.01
#